data_AF-A0A4R9F606-F1
#
_entry.id   AF-A0A4R9F606-F1
#
_cell.length_a   1.000
_cell.length_b   1.000
_cell.length_c   1.000
_cell.angle_alpha   90.00
_cell.angle_beta   90.00
_cell.angle_gamma   90.00
#
_symmetry.space_group_name_H-M   'P 1'
#
loop_
_entity.id
_entity.type
_entity.pdbx_description
1 polymer ?
#
loop_
_entity_poly.entity_id
_entity_poly.type
_entity_poly.pdbx_seq_one_letter_code
_entity_poly.pdbx_strand_id
1 'polypeptide(L)'
;MAQIDFRLVQSAVMGGRDSDQPVILPEEPHNLDEFRRQFGKDAFWCGTLLGGCGERLMTKRYETKVCHFSHFPDRDGSRAACHRTANGVDSADHLFIKAHVTQWLAGQGHAAQAELRSLGHGPGDAVDFVLRATNQRLRFELRPTDYRSWRGTADSLAAKEGHVEWVFGLESAITRDMTARYDYALRVRCETDGNSRRVLIGTVTENRPVAWSPLEQCRMTGDGLITPDLDELRSRGLLREGAARHDAVASSLPLRGTEIVFAIDGEAQPDTDSPLVEGSRYLISGFIKPAGHRILKAQLSLPHDTPRPTEQYVYRLAGAVRLLVTEADRPGESTRWAVRADSLIQLKGLDAERTGLWRPPVALDEPLPAMRPAPAPTVPVQSQGSRTATVLRRALEGVAREGATTTWKQLAERVGLDLAHLPDPKRRDFLVEVDKPRARNRSLLCVLVRAPSGRPLSYLATVLRLLQVAAPASESALNRWSEEQIRAAHTAYGHRAPPVPASAAVAVAPRPAEAKAAQQQLTLLKSQLAVGRATLPRATGRRAARLATTVKDGEQHQRLYESVRQRRQELRAWQRESERLLGDLDRLIGHPLPASAPAKKSTPVVPPAAKSPVSPGKDQHTFQAQAAADIARLTQLFKQARDTDDLNEARRIRQEVSRIATDRLSGEPRQNLLLLRTDLQTWIISREAAAAHAALRTLFTDLATACPAPTPLVLRSALAHAKILKRRCPGPLPQDLHTGLARLEAQVNGESVTPDDGSTPPATHPSPRGAPPSDLAAFAEAGAEFAWLMKEIRAAQEAGDLAAVQTARHLAGPIYGRRLSPEDRATYTPLMREVKAWCQEQDPNTDPILRRIRQILAELGRAGNNLATEQLAAFLYEIGSLRRQLDRRLPVLEEVQVKRWKRQLKARTSSAPHHAAPYAADPVKPVPGPKATTPSPPDRLPIETIDKLASIARDVLKDAARSGGSLLTWGDLRLRMAGGLPHVHPDDQGELLVAVDRETPVGEPLLSTLVASADASLHWLYRHVCFSLGRERIPEPDLPAHWATEVLRLRQTWRHR
;
A
#
# COMPACT_ATOMS: atom_id res chain seq x y z
N MET A 1 -31.44 -26.76 -12.22
CA MET A 1 -31.97 -25.46 -11.71
C MET A 1 -31.31 -24.34 -12.49
N ALA A 2 -32.09 -23.49 -13.15
CA ALA A 2 -31.56 -22.43 -13.99
C ALA A 2 -30.85 -21.35 -13.15
N GLN A 3 -29.70 -20.87 -13.64
CA GLN A 3 -29.02 -19.72 -13.05
C GLN A 3 -29.78 -18.44 -13.43
N ILE A 4 -30.57 -17.91 -12.50
CA ILE A 4 -31.39 -16.70 -12.70
C ILE A 4 -30.50 -15.52 -13.12
N ASP A 5 -30.94 -14.76 -14.13
CA ASP A 5 -30.24 -13.56 -14.58
C ASP A 5 -30.56 -12.37 -13.65
N PHE A 6 -29.76 -12.22 -12.60
CA PHE A 6 -29.87 -11.15 -11.59
C PHE A 6 -29.68 -9.72 -12.14
N ARG A 7 -29.50 -9.52 -13.46
CA ARG A 7 -29.44 -8.18 -14.08
C ARG A 7 -30.81 -7.58 -14.35
N LEU A 8 -31.87 -8.39 -14.30
CA LEU A 8 -33.24 -8.00 -14.57
C LEU A 8 -33.85 -7.27 -13.36
N VAL A 9 -34.61 -6.20 -13.60
CA VAL A 9 -35.16 -5.36 -12.51
C VAL A 9 -36.39 -6.03 -11.89
N GLN A 10 -36.28 -6.44 -10.63
CA GLN A 10 -37.34 -7.13 -9.89
C GLN A 10 -38.15 -6.25 -8.93
N SER A 11 -37.67 -5.04 -8.62
CA SER A 11 -38.37 -4.13 -7.72
C SER A 11 -38.59 -2.75 -8.32
N ALA A 12 -39.77 -2.20 -8.02
CA ALA A 12 -40.24 -0.88 -8.42
C ALA A 12 -40.89 -0.16 -7.22
N VAL A 13 -41.31 1.09 -7.43
CA VAL A 13 -42.20 1.80 -6.51
C VAL A 13 -43.52 2.15 -7.20
N MET A 14 -44.59 2.28 -6.42
CA MET A 14 -45.94 2.61 -6.88
C MET A 14 -46.33 4.05 -6.53
N GLY A 15 -47.22 4.67 -7.29
CA GLY A 15 -47.71 6.04 -7.05
C GLY A 15 -46.83 7.20 -7.54
N GLY A 16 -45.54 6.98 -7.83
CA GLY A 16 -44.68 8.00 -8.44
C GLY A 16 -43.17 7.74 -8.28
N ARG A 17 -42.35 8.55 -8.96
CA ARG A 17 -40.88 8.40 -9.02
C ARG A 17 -40.15 8.47 -7.67
N ASP A 18 -40.70 9.21 -6.72
CA ASP A 18 -40.10 9.47 -5.39
C ASP A 18 -40.92 8.80 -4.26
N SER A 19 -41.83 7.88 -4.62
CA SER A 19 -42.64 7.14 -3.67
C SER A 19 -41.81 6.15 -2.84
N ASP A 20 -42.23 5.96 -1.60
CA ASP A 20 -41.67 4.98 -0.66
C ASP A 20 -42.49 3.69 -0.55
N GLN A 21 -43.50 3.49 -1.42
CA GLN A 21 -44.27 2.25 -1.52
C GLN A 21 -43.59 1.28 -2.50
N PRO A 22 -42.85 0.26 -2.02
CA PRO A 22 -42.16 -0.68 -2.88
C PRO A 22 -43.09 -1.78 -3.38
N VAL A 23 -42.69 -2.43 -4.46
CA VAL A 23 -43.34 -3.63 -4.96
C VAL A 23 -42.34 -4.58 -5.62
N ILE A 24 -42.49 -5.89 -5.38
CA ILE A 24 -41.74 -6.95 -6.07
C ILE A 24 -42.58 -7.50 -7.21
N LEU A 25 -41.95 -7.71 -8.38
CA LEU A 25 -42.59 -8.42 -9.47
C LEU A 25 -42.47 -9.94 -9.25
N PRO A 26 -43.55 -10.72 -9.41
CA PRO A 26 -43.44 -12.17 -9.46
C PRO A 26 -42.63 -12.63 -10.67
N GLU A 27 -41.72 -13.58 -10.45
CA GLU A 27 -40.86 -14.15 -11.50
C GLU A 27 -41.65 -14.99 -12.52
N GLU A 28 -42.75 -15.61 -12.08
CA GLU A 28 -43.54 -16.57 -12.85
C GLU A 28 -44.67 -15.91 -13.69
N PRO A 29 -44.92 -16.42 -14.91
CA PRO A 29 -45.98 -15.96 -15.82
C PRO A 29 -47.38 -15.79 -15.18
N HIS A 30 -47.83 -16.79 -14.43
CA HIS A 30 -49.19 -16.83 -13.89
C HIS A 30 -49.37 -15.80 -12.77
N ASN A 31 -48.40 -15.76 -11.85
CA ASN A 31 -48.38 -14.83 -10.74
C ASN A 31 -48.22 -13.38 -11.22
N LEU A 32 -47.52 -13.15 -12.35
CA LEU A 32 -47.51 -11.85 -13.02
C LEU A 32 -48.89 -11.46 -13.58
N ASP A 33 -49.65 -12.39 -14.13
CA ASP A 33 -50.99 -12.07 -14.65
C ASP A 33 -51.97 -11.76 -13.51
N GLU A 34 -51.81 -12.37 -12.34
CA GLU A 34 -52.53 -11.97 -11.11
C GLU A 34 -52.07 -10.61 -10.58
N PHE A 35 -50.76 -10.38 -10.49
CA PHE A 35 -50.17 -9.09 -10.12
C PHE A 35 -50.72 -7.93 -10.97
N ARG A 36 -50.87 -8.16 -12.28
CA ARG A 36 -51.46 -7.18 -13.22
C ARG A 36 -52.96 -6.95 -13.02
N ARG A 37 -53.70 -7.93 -12.48
CA ARG A 37 -55.10 -7.74 -12.05
C ARG A 37 -55.16 -6.91 -10.77
N GLN A 38 -54.21 -7.09 -9.85
CA GLN A 38 -54.16 -6.40 -8.56
C GLN A 38 -53.69 -4.94 -8.67
N PHE A 39 -52.60 -4.66 -9.40
CA PHE A 39 -51.93 -3.35 -9.43
C PHE A 39 -51.99 -2.63 -10.78
N GLY A 40 -52.64 -3.20 -11.78
CA GLY A 40 -52.63 -2.68 -13.15
C GLY A 40 -51.31 -2.95 -13.90
N LYS A 41 -51.05 -2.22 -14.98
CA LYS A 41 -49.94 -2.52 -15.92
C LYS A 41 -48.83 -1.46 -15.97
N ASP A 42 -49.12 -0.24 -15.55
CA ASP A 42 -48.32 0.95 -15.81
C ASP A 42 -48.15 1.89 -14.59
N ALA A 43 -48.57 1.44 -13.40
CA ALA A 43 -48.43 2.14 -12.12
C ALA A 43 -47.08 1.88 -11.41
N PHE A 44 -45.99 1.71 -12.18
CA PHE A 44 -44.68 1.33 -11.68
C PHE A 44 -43.60 2.32 -12.12
N TRP A 45 -42.69 2.66 -11.21
CA TRP A 45 -41.58 3.57 -11.45
C TRP A 45 -40.24 2.98 -10.98
N CYS A 46 -39.18 3.33 -11.69
CA CYS A 46 -37.79 3.04 -11.32
C CYS A 46 -37.36 4.01 -10.22
N GLY A 47 -37.89 3.82 -9.02
CA GLY A 47 -37.90 4.81 -7.95
C GLY A 47 -36.53 5.39 -7.60
N THR A 48 -36.47 6.69 -7.34
CA THR A 48 -35.24 7.38 -6.90
C THR A 48 -34.76 6.84 -5.55
N LEU A 49 -35.68 6.50 -4.65
CA LEU A 49 -35.39 5.82 -3.38
C LEU A 49 -34.85 4.38 -3.55
N LEU A 50 -34.93 3.78 -4.74
CA LEU A 50 -34.27 2.50 -5.08
C LEU A 50 -32.91 2.70 -5.79
N GLY A 51 -32.42 3.94 -5.91
CA GLY A 51 -31.29 4.29 -6.75
C GLY A 51 -31.59 4.24 -8.25
N GLY A 52 -32.88 4.28 -8.61
CA GLY A 52 -33.37 4.33 -9.99
C GLY A 52 -33.37 5.74 -10.59
N CYS A 53 -33.63 5.82 -11.90
CA CYS A 53 -33.66 7.09 -12.64
C CYS A 53 -34.96 7.92 -12.46
N GLY A 54 -36.01 7.32 -11.89
CA GLY A 54 -37.35 7.90 -11.76
C GLY A 54 -38.30 7.62 -12.93
N GLU A 55 -37.83 6.97 -14.00
CA GLU A 55 -38.64 6.69 -15.19
C GLU A 55 -39.70 5.62 -14.96
N ARG A 56 -40.78 5.65 -15.76
CA ARG A 56 -41.85 4.64 -15.72
C ARG A 56 -41.33 3.26 -16.13
N LEU A 57 -41.89 2.23 -15.52
CA LEU A 57 -41.63 0.82 -15.78
C LEU A 57 -42.88 0.12 -16.31
N MET A 58 -42.68 -0.76 -17.29
CA MET A 58 -43.66 -1.75 -17.74
C MET A 58 -43.25 -3.14 -17.24
N THR A 59 -44.25 -4.00 -17.04
CA THR A 59 -44.02 -5.41 -16.69
C THR A 59 -43.79 -6.25 -17.95
N LYS A 60 -42.68 -6.99 -18.03
CA LYS A 60 -42.39 -7.95 -19.10
C LYS A 60 -42.73 -9.37 -18.64
N ARG A 61 -43.65 -10.00 -19.37
CA ARG A 61 -44.03 -11.40 -19.20
C ARG A 61 -43.20 -12.28 -20.13
N TYR A 62 -42.66 -13.37 -19.62
CA TYR A 62 -41.89 -14.36 -20.35
C TYR A 62 -42.19 -15.76 -19.82
N GLU A 63 -42.41 -16.72 -20.71
CA GLU A 63 -42.69 -18.12 -20.33
C GLU A 63 -41.41 -18.97 -20.24
N THR A 64 -40.35 -18.55 -20.93
CA THR A 64 -39.04 -19.22 -20.99
C THR A 64 -37.95 -18.47 -20.22
N LYS A 65 -38.29 -17.37 -19.55
CA LYS A 65 -37.38 -16.51 -18.78
C LYS A 65 -38.13 -15.90 -17.61
N VAL A 66 -37.38 -15.40 -16.63
CA VAL A 66 -37.93 -14.67 -15.48
C VAL A 66 -38.64 -13.39 -15.93
N CYS A 67 -39.88 -13.21 -15.49
CA CYS A 67 -40.63 -11.98 -15.62
C CYS A 67 -39.93 -10.83 -14.87
N HIS A 68 -39.93 -9.62 -15.43
CA HIS A 68 -39.20 -8.48 -14.84
C HIS A 68 -39.78 -7.12 -15.27
N PHE A 69 -39.43 -6.06 -14.53
CA PHE A 69 -39.69 -4.70 -14.94
C PHE A 69 -38.70 -4.23 -16.03
N SER A 70 -39.20 -3.44 -16.97
CA SER A 70 -38.43 -2.82 -18.05
C SER A 70 -38.85 -1.37 -18.23
N HIS A 71 -37.90 -0.47 -18.46
CA HIS A 71 -38.22 0.91 -18.82
C HIS A 71 -39.04 0.96 -20.12
N PHE A 72 -39.94 1.93 -20.21
CA PHE A 72 -40.51 2.29 -21.51
C PHE A 72 -39.38 2.76 -22.47
N PRO A 73 -39.47 2.42 -23.77
CA PRO A 73 -38.57 3.02 -24.76
C PRO A 73 -38.84 4.52 -24.86
N ASP A 74 -37.79 5.30 -25.12
CA ASP A 74 -37.89 6.73 -25.37
C ASP A 74 -38.55 7.00 -26.75
N ARG A 75 -38.90 8.26 -27.03
CA ARG A 75 -39.55 8.67 -28.30
C ARG A 75 -38.78 8.24 -29.55
N ASP A 76 -37.45 8.21 -29.46
CA ASP A 76 -36.57 7.79 -30.55
C ASP A 76 -36.29 6.26 -30.57
N GLY A 77 -37.02 5.48 -29.77
CA GLY A 77 -36.84 4.03 -29.62
C GLY A 77 -35.61 3.62 -28.79
N SER A 78 -34.84 4.59 -28.29
CA SER A 78 -33.68 4.34 -27.43
C SER A 78 -34.10 3.81 -26.05
N ARG A 79 -33.22 3.06 -25.38
CA ARG A 79 -33.46 2.63 -23.98
C ARG A 79 -32.94 3.70 -23.03
N ALA A 80 -33.78 4.16 -22.12
CA ALA A 80 -33.39 5.09 -21.05
C ALA A 80 -32.14 4.58 -20.30
N ALA A 81 -31.12 5.43 -20.18
CA ALA A 81 -29.84 5.11 -19.56
C ALA A 81 -29.98 5.05 -18.03
N CYS A 82 -30.41 3.90 -17.51
CA CYS A 82 -30.53 3.68 -16.08
C CYS A 82 -29.18 3.31 -15.46
N HIS A 83 -28.70 4.12 -14.52
CA HIS A 83 -27.45 3.88 -13.77
C HIS A 83 -27.64 3.00 -12.52
N ARG A 84 -28.84 2.45 -12.30
CA ARG A 84 -29.15 1.57 -11.18
C ARG A 84 -28.32 0.28 -11.25
N THR A 85 -27.59 -0.01 -10.18
CA THR A 85 -26.69 -1.18 -10.07
C THR A 85 -27.32 -2.35 -9.31
N ALA A 86 -28.27 -2.08 -8.42
CA ALA A 86 -28.96 -3.08 -7.60
C ALA A 86 -30.36 -3.35 -8.17
N ASN A 87 -30.52 -4.47 -8.86
CA ASN A 87 -31.73 -4.80 -9.62
C ASN A 87 -32.55 -5.97 -9.02
N GLY A 88 -32.00 -6.70 -8.06
CA GLY A 88 -32.67 -7.83 -7.39
C GLY A 88 -33.77 -7.43 -6.40
N VAL A 89 -34.48 -8.42 -5.86
CA VAL A 89 -35.58 -8.23 -4.89
C VAL A 89 -35.12 -7.57 -3.58
N ASP A 90 -33.86 -7.79 -3.20
CA ASP A 90 -33.19 -7.24 -2.03
C ASP A 90 -32.97 -5.72 -2.10
N SER A 91 -32.91 -5.16 -3.32
CA SER A 91 -32.67 -3.73 -3.54
C SER A 91 -33.80 -2.80 -3.06
N ALA A 92 -34.93 -3.36 -2.60
CA ALA A 92 -36.04 -2.63 -2.00
C ALA A 92 -36.24 -2.93 -0.50
N ASP A 93 -35.36 -3.73 0.12
CA ASP A 93 -35.54 -4.19 1.50
C ASP A 93 -35.65 -3.03 2.51
N HIS A 94 -34.98 -1.90 2.29
CA HIS A 94 -35.12 -0.70 3.13
C HIS A 94 -36.51 -0.07 3.08
N LEU A 95 -37.17 -0.08 1.91
CA LEU A 95 -38.54 0.44 1.78
C LEU A 95 -39.55 -0.52 2.42
N PHE A 96 -39.36 -1.83 2.25
CA PHE A 96 -40.21 -2.82 2.92
C PHE A 96 -40.03 -2.80 4.43
N ILE A 97 -38.81 -2.68 4.94
CA ILE A 97 -38.53 -2.49 6.37
C ILE A 97 -39.18 -1.19 6.87
N LYS A 98 -39.04 -0.07 6.13
CA LYS A 98 -39.73 1.19 6.47
C LYS A 98 -41.24 0.99 6.61
N ALA A 99 -41.89 0.36 5.63
CA ALA A 99 -43.32 0.15 5.62
C ALA A 99 -43.78 -0.79 6.75
N HIS A 100 -43.22 -2.01 6.81
CA HIS A 100 -43.61 -3.05 7.77
C HIS A 100 -43.33 -2.67 9.22
N VAL A 101 -42.18 -2.05 9.52
CA VAL A 101 -41.86 -1.60 10.89
C VAL A 101 -42.72 -0.41 11.30
N THR A 102 -43.06 0.50 10.39
CA THR A 102 -44.02 1.60 10.69
C THR A 102 -45.40 1.04 11.01
N GLN A 103 -45.90 0.08 10.22
CA GLN A 103 -47.19 -0.57 10.45
C GLN A 103 -47.21 -1.39 11.75
N TRP A 104 -46.13 -2.13 12.02
CA TRP A 104 -45.96 -2.92 13.24
C TRP A 104 -45.93 -2.04 14.51
N LEU A 105 -45.16 -0.95 14.51
CA LEU A 105 -45.13 0.02 15.61
C LEU A 105 -46.52 0.65 15.83
N ALA A 106 -47.20 1.08 14.76
CA ALA A 106 -48.54 1.64 14.84
C ALA A 106 -49.57 0.62 15.38
N GLY A 107 -49.48 -0.65 14.96
CA GLY A 107 -50.31 -1.75 15.46
C GLY A 107 -50.12 -2.06 16.96
N GLN A 108 -48.96 -1.70 17.52
CA GLN A 108 -48.67 -1.78 18.97
C GLN A 108 -48.90 -0.44 19.70
N GLY A 109 -49.53 0.55 19.04
CA GLY A 109 -49.86 1.85 19.63
C GLY A 109 -48.70 2.86 19.69
N HIS A 110 -47.56 2.56 19.06
CA HIS A 110 -46.40 3.45 19.05
C HIS A 110 -46.41 4.41 17.85
N ALA A 111 -46.56 5.70 18.12
CA ALA A 111 -46.39 6.76 17.13
C ALA A 111 -44.89 6.95 16.80
N ALA A 112 -44.44 6.39 15.68
CA ALA A 112 -43.06 6.46 15.21
C ALA A 112 -42.91 7.29 13.93
N GLN A 113 -41.79 8.01 13.82
CA GLN A 113 -41.37 8.70 12.60
C GLN A 113 -40.21 7.92 11.96
N ALA A 114 -40.40 7.48 10.71
CA ALA A 114 -39.42 6.70 9.96
C ALA A 114 -38.65 7.57 8.95
N GLU A 115 -37.33 7.45 8.92
CA GLU A 115 -36.41 8.20 8.06
C GLU A 115 -35.45 7.24 7.32
N LEU A 116 -35.34 7.42 6.00
CA LEU A 116 -34.37 6.67 5.19
C LEU A 116 -33.02 7.39 5.21
N ARG A 117 -31.94 6.64 5.43
CA ARG A 117 -30.58 7.18 5.55
C ARG A 117 -29.72 6.71 4.39
N SER A 118 -29.02 7.65 3.77
CA SER A 118 -28.03 7.40 2.72
C SER A 118 -26.65 7.68 3.30
N LEU A 119 -25.79 6.65 3.39
CA LEU A 119 -24.50 6.67 4.10
C LEU A 119 -23.33 6.49 3.11
N GLY A 120 -23.50 7.04 1.90
CA GLY A 120 -22.48 7.11 0.86
C GLY A 120 -22.50 5.98 -0.18
N HIS A 121 -23.30 4.93 -0.01
CA HIS A 121 -23.37 3.81 -0.96
C HIS A 121 -24.65 3.81 -1.79
N GLY A 122 -25.73 4.37 -1.27
CA GLY A 122 -26.97 4.59 -2.01
C GLY A 122 -28.10 5.10 -1.10
N PRO A 123 -29.33 5.23 -1.63
CA PRO A 123 -30.51 5.37 -0.79
C PRO A 123 -30.79 4.05 -0.05
N GLY A 124 -31.11 4.13 1.24
CA GLY A 124 -31.49 2.96 2.04
C GLY A 124 -30.35 2.19 2.71
N ASP A 125 -29.19 2.82 2.92
CA ASP A 125 -28.08 2.21 3.66
C ASP A 125 -28.48 1.87 5.12
N ALA A 126 -29.36 2.69 5.71
CA ALA A 126 -30.05 2.39 6.96
C ALA A 126 -31.48 3.00 7.00
N VAL A 127 -32.30 2.53 7.95
CA VAL A 127 -33.62 3.08 8.26
C VAL A 127 -33.69 3.40 9.75
N ASP A 128 -34.01 4.65 10.09
CA ASP A 128 -34.12 5.14 11.45
C ASP A 128 -35.61 5.30 11.81
N PHE A 129 -36.02 4.84 13.00
CA PHE A 129 -37.37 5.06 13.55
C PHE A 129 -37.23 5.79 14.88
N VAL A 130 -37.99 6.86 15.08
CA VAL A 130 -38.02 7.61 16.35
C VAL A 130 -39.43 7.55 16.94
N LEU A 131 -39.56 6.91 18.12
CA LEU A 131 -40.82 6.82 18.86
C LEU A 131 -41.04 8.12 19.63
N ARG A 132 -42.07 8.89 19.28
CA ARG A 132 -42.27 10.24 19.79
C ARG A 132 -42.57 10.30 21.30
N ALA A 133 -43.22 9.27 21.85
CA ALA A 133 -43.63 9.23 23.24
C ALA A 133 -42.49 8.87 24.22
N THR A 134 -41.49 8.12 23.76
CA THR A 134 -40.41 7.57 24.60
C THR A 134 -39.02 8.09 24.21
N ASN A 135 -38.91 8.86 23.13
CA ASN A 135 -37.67 9.24 22.43
C ASN A 135 -36.74 8.04 22.08
N GLN A 136 -37.25 6.81 22.16
CA GLN A 136 -36.52 5.62 21.73
C GLN A 136 -36.30 5.64 20.23
N ARG A 137 -35.16 5.10 19.82
CA ARG A 137 -34.74 4.98 18.43
C ARG A 137 -34.57 3.52 18.06
N LEU A 138 -35.03 3.11 16.88
CA LEU A 138 -34.63 1.86 16.26
C LEU A 138 -33.81 2.19 15.02
N ARG A 139 -32.69 1.48 14.85
CA ARG A 139 -31.72 1.68 13.78
C ARG A 139 -31.53 0.37 13.02
N PHE A 140 -32.15 0.28 11.85
CA PHE A 140 -31.98 -0.85 10.94
C PHE A 140 -30.83 -0.55 9.98
N GLU A 141 -29.68 -1.18 10.19
CA GLU A 141 -28.48 -0.96 9.37
C GLU A 141 -28.28 -2.12 8.40
N LEU A 142 -28.48 -1.84 7.10
CA LEU A 142 -28.65 -2.88 6.08
C LEU A 142 -27.36 -3.17 5.30
N ARG A 143 -26.46 -2.19 5.25
CA ARG A 143 -25.11 -2.33 4.68
C ARG A 143 -24.06 -2.46 5.79
N PRO A 144 -22.96 -3.21 5.58
CA PRO A 144 -21.89 -3.28 6.56
C PRO A 144 -21.15 -1.95 6.67
N THR A 145 -21.20 -1.31 7.83
CA THR A 145 -20.38 -0.14 8.18
C THR A 145 -19.09 -0.56 8.86
N ASP A 146 -18.03 0.25 8.75
CA ASP A 146 -16.84 0.05 9.58
C ASP A 146 -17.10 0.45 11.04
N TYR A 147 -16.37 -0.17 11.98
CA TYR A 147 -16.58 0.04 13.41
C TYR A 147 -16.44 1.50 13.87
N ARG A 148 -15.58 2.31 13.22
CA ARG A 148 -15.37 3.72 13.59
C ARG A 148 -16.55 4.59 13.15
N SER A 149 -17.04 4.39 11.93
CA SER A 149 -18.22 5.10 11.41
C SER A 149 -19.50 4.68 12.15
N TRP A 150 -19.62 3.39 12.51
CA TRP A 150 -20.68 2.91 13.38
C TRP A 150 -20.61 3.57 14.77
N ARG A 151 -19.45 3.52 15.45
CA ARG A 151 -19.30 4.11 16.79
C ARG A 151 -19.59 5.61 16.80
N GLY A 152 -19.04 6.38 15.86
CA GLY A 152 -19.35 7.82 15.76
C GLY A 152 -20.84 8.11 15.50
N THR A 153 -21.56 7.18 14.84
CA THR A 153 -23.02 7.26 14.68
C THR A 153 -23.74 6.89 15.98
N ALA A 154 -23.29 5.86 16.70
CA ALA A 154 -23.83 5.48 18.00
C ALA A 154 -23.66 6.60 19.03
N ASP A 155 -22.46 7.18 19.14
CA ASP A 155 -22.19 8.34 20.00
C ASP A 155 -23.11 9.52 19.65
N SER A 156 -23.31 9.80 18.34
CA SER A 156 -24.17 10.90 17.87
C SER A 156 -25.68 10.66 18.06
N LEU A 157 -26.13 9.40 18.08
CA LEU A 157 -27.53 9.04 18.37
C LEU A 157 -27.79 8.99 19.87
N ALA A 158 -26.85 8.45 20.66
CA ALA A 158 -26.94 8.39 22.12
C ALA A 158 -26.89 9.78 22.77
N ALA A 159 -26.10 10.71 22.23
CA ALA A 159 -26.03 12.11 22.67
C ALA A 159 -27.34 12.92 22.47
N LYS A 160 -28.41 12.31 21.94
CA LYS A 160 -29.74 12.94 21.71
C LYS A 160 -30.81 12.44 22.67
N GLU A 161 -30.40 12.06 23.88
CA GLU A 161 -31.24 11.69 25.04
C GLU A 161 -32.29 10.61 24.75
N GLY A 162 -31.87 9.47 24.18
CA GLY A 162 -32.77 8.33 23.95
C GLY A 162 -32.04 7.01 23.71
N HIS A 163 -32.65 5.89 24.14
CA HIS A 163 -32.17 4.53 23.86
C HIS A 163 -32.15 4.26 22.35
N VAL A 164 -31.15 3.52 21.86
CA VAL A 164 -31.00 3.13 20.46
C VAL A 164 -30.93 1.62 20.34
N GLU A 165 -31.99 1.00 19.82
CA GLU A 165 -31.99 -0.41 19.47
C GLU A 165 -31.38 -0.61 18.08
N TRP A 166 -30.38 -1.49 17.96
CA TRP A 166 -29.65 -1.73 16.72
C TRP A 166 -30.02 -3.09 16.10
N VAL A 167 -30.40 -3.07 14.82
CA VAL A 167 -30.76 -4.28 14.06
C VAL A 167 -29.97 -4.32 12.77
N PHE A 168 -29.17 -5.38 12.55
CA PHE A 168 -28.20 -5.44 11.45
C PHE A 168 -28.59 -6.43 10.35
N GLY A 169 -28.54 -6.03 9.07
CA GLY A 169 -28.83 -6.91 7.94
C GLY A 169 -27.84 -8.06 7.80
N LEU A 170 -26.54 -7.76 7.89
CA LEU A 170 -25.46 -8.74 7.73
C LEU A 170 -24.69 -8.96 9.03
N GLU A 171 -24.19 -10.18 9.21
CA GLU A 171 -23.24 -10.46 10.29
C GLU A 171 -21.91 -9.74 10.01
N SER A 172 -21.35 -9.11 11.04
CA SER A 172 -20.21 -8.21 10.95
C SER A 172 -19.37 -8.28 12.23
N ALA A 173 -18.27 -7.54 12.28
CA ALA A 173 -17.52 -7.38 13.53
C ALA A 173 -18.36 -6.69 14.63
N ILE A 174 -19.31 -5.82 14.25
CA ILE A 174 -20.15 -5.05 15.16
C ILE A 174 -21.21 -5.94 15.81
N THR A 175 -21.87 -6.84 15.07
CA THR A 175 -22.84 -7.79 15.66
C THR A 175 -22.17 -8.75 16.64
N ARG A 176 -20.94 -9.20 16.36
CA ARG A 176 -20.15 -10.01 17.30
C ARG A 176 -19.71 -9.22 18.54
N ASP A 177 -19.31 -7.95 18.38
CA ASP A 177 -18.99 -7.06 19.50
C ASP A 177 -20.22 -6.76 20.38
N MET A 178 -21.40 -6.52 19.80
CA MET A 178 -22.64 -6.37 20.56
C MET A 178 -23.04 -7.66 21.29
N THR A 179 -22.92 -8.82 20.63
CA THR A 179 -23.15 -10.13 21.28
C THR A 179 -22.18 -10.34 22.46
N ALA A 180 -20.93 -9.87 22.36
CA ALA A 180 -19.94 -9.97 23.43
C ALA A 180 -20.10 -8.93 24.56
N ARG A 181 -20.93 -7.89 24.38
CA ARG A 181 -21.23 -6.85 25.39
C ARG A 181 -22.53 -7.11 26.13
N TYR A 182 -23.56 -7.45 25.37
CA TYR A 182 -24.96 -7.47 25.81
C TYR A 182 -25.54 -8.89 25.83
N ASP A 183 -24.69 -9.90 25.66
CA ASP A 183 -25.00 -11.33 25.48
C ASP A 183 -25.85 -11.66 24.23
N TYR A 184 -26.43 -10.66 23.55
CA TYR A 184 -27.17 -10.80 22.29
C TYR A 184 -26.87 -9.67 21.28
N ALA A 185 -27.23 -9.91 20.01
CA ALA A 185 -27.41 -8.86 19.00
C ALA A 185 -28.61 -9.17 18.11
N LEU A 186 -29.29 -8.14 17.59
CA LEU A 186 -30.43 -8.31 16.68
C LEU A 186 -30.00 -8.20 15.22
N ARG A 187 -30.61 -9.02 14.37
CA ARG A 187 -30.44 -8.98 12.92
C ARG A 187 -31.76 -8.86 12.20
N VAL A 188 -31.72 -8.38 10.96
CA VAL A 188 -32.87 -8.36 10.04
C VAL A 188 -32.56 -9.14 8.78
N ARG A 189 -33.56 -9.83 8.23
CA ARG A 189 -33.55 -10.30 6.85
C ARG A 189 -34.95 -10.17 6.26
N CYS A 190 -35.00 -10.13 4.94
CA CYS A 190 -36.25 -10.08 4.18
C CYS A 190 -36.38 -11.33 3.31
N GLU A 191 -37.54 -11.98 3.40
CA GLU A 191 -37.93 -13.12 2.56
C GLU A 191 -39.03 -12.66 1.59
N THR A 192 -39.01 -13.15 0.34
CA THR A 192 -40.02 -12.77 -0.65
C THR A 192 -41.33 -13.47 -0.32
N ASP A 193 -42.40 -12.70 -0.20
CA ASP A 193 -43.75 -13.18 0.10
C ASP A 193 -44.71 -12.55 -0.92
N GLY A 194 -45.01 -13.31 -1.99
CA GLY A 194 -45.75 -12.83 -3.15
C GLY A 194 -45.12 -11.59 -3.81
N ASN A 195 -45.83 -10.47 -3.73
CA ASN A 195 -45.42 -9.15 -4.25
C ASN A 195 -44.66 -8.28 -3.22
N SER A 196 -44.42 -8.84 -2.03
CA SER A 196 -43.88 -8.15 -0.85
C SER A 196 -42.58 -8.81 -0.36
N ARG A 197 -41.96 -8.19 0.65
CA ARG A 197 -40.81 -8.71 1.37
C ARG A 197 -41.17 -8.77 2.86
N ARG A 198 -41.38 -9.97 3.40
CA ARG A 198 -41.69 -10.20 4.81
C ARG A 198 -40.43 -9.99 5.64
N VAL A 199 -40.52 -9.19 6.69
CA VAL A 199 -39.40 -8.85 7.58
C VAL A 199 -39.29 -9.89 8.69
N LEU A 200 -38.11 -10.47 8.86
CA LEU A 200 -37.79 -11.35 9.99
C LEU A 200 -36.67 -10.73 10.82
N ILE A 201 -36.83 -10.80 12.14
CA ILE A 201 -35.83 -10.38 13.12
C ILE A 201 -35.16 -11.63 13.71
N GLY A 202 -33.84 -11.62 13.78
CA GLY A 202 -33.04 -12.75 14.27
C GLY A 202 -32.27 -12.42 15.54
N THR A 203 -32.35 -13.26 16.57
CA THR A 203 -31.50 -13.15 17.76
C THR A 203 -30.17 -13.86 17.52
N VAL A 204 -29.05 -13.18 17.74
CA VAL A 204 -27.69 -13.73 17.69
C VAL A 204 -27.17 -13.89 19.12
N THR A 205 -26.63 -15.07 19.46
CA THR A 205 -25.90 -15.34 20.73
C THR A 205 -24.64 -16.16 20.42
N GLU A 206 -23.58 -16.10 21.23
CA GLU A 206 -22.24 -16.60 20.83
C GLU A 206 -22.19 -18.07 20.36
N ASN A 207 -23.03 -18.94 20.92
CA ASN A 207 -22.94 -20.40 20.74
C ASN A 207 -24.23 -21.06 20.18
N ARG A 208 -25.09 -20.30 19.48
CA ARG A 208 -26.33 -20.86 18.90
C ARG A 208 -26.61 -20.37 17.48
N PRO A 209 -27.31 -21.18 16.66
CA PRO A 209 -27.83 -20.70 15.38
C PRO A 209 -28.81 -19.54 15.62
N VAL A 210 -28.83 -18.59 14.68
CA VAL A 210 -29.72 -17.42 14.76
C VAL A 210 -31.18 -17.89 14.65
N ALA A 211 -31.94 -17.70 15.73
CA ALA A 211 -33.38 -17.92 15.75
C ALA A 211 -34.07 -16.74 15.06
N TRP A 212 -34.80 -17.01 13.97
CA TRP A 212 -35.50 -15.98 13.17
C TRP A 212 -37.00 -16.02 13.43
N SER A 213 -37.56 -14.87 13.79
CA SER A 213 -38.99 -14.68 14.02
C SER A 213 -39.55 -13.63 13.06
N PRO A 214 -40.75 -13.83 12.49
CA PRO A 214 -41.47 -12.77 11.78
C PRO A 214 -41.65 -11.51 12.64
N LEU A 215 -41.59 -10.33 12.03
CA LEU A 215 -41.72 -9.06 12.73
C LEU A 215 -43.04 -8.97 13.52
N GLU A 216 -44.15 -9.49 13.00
CA GLU A 216 -45.45 -9.50 13.69
C GLU A 216 -45.47 -10.32 15.00
N GLN A 217 -44.48 -11.20 15.22
CA GLN A 217 -44.31 -11.93 16.49
C GLN A 217 -43.39 -11.21 17.48
N CYS A 218 -42.73 -10.12 17.06
CA CYS A 218 -41.87 -9.31 17.91
C CYS A 218 -42.70 -8.23 18.63
N ARG A 219 -42.22 -7.78 19.80
CA ARG A 219 -42.85 -6.71 20.60
C ARG A 219 -41.89 -5.56 20.84
N MET A 220 -42.36 -4.32 20.72
CA MET A 220 -41.62 -3.14 21.14
C MET A 220 -41.88 -2.90 22.63
N THR A 221 -40.82 -2.58 23.39
CA THR A 221 -40.89 -2.40 24.84
C THR A 221 -40.05 -1.20 25.28
N GLY A 222 -40.11 -0.85 26.57
CA GLY A 222 -39.21 0.16 27.16
C GLY A 222 -37.72 -0.17 26.99
N ASP A 223 -37.38 -1.45 26.91
CA ASP A 223 -35.99 -1.95 26.80
C ASP A 223 -35.58 -2.28 25.36
N GLY A 224 -36.39 -1.89 24.36
CA GLY A 224 -36.12 -2.11 22.94
C GLY A 224 -37.05 -3.14 22.27
N LEU A 225 -36.63 -3.64 21.11
CA LEU A 225 -37.33 -4.65 20.32
C LEU A 225 -37.03 -6.04 20.90
N ILE A 226 -38.08 -6.75 21.31
CA ILE A 226 -37.98 -8.10 21.88
C ILE A 226 -38.54 -9.12 20.87
N THR A 227 -37.71 -10.08 20.47
CA THR A 227 -38.12 -11.27 19.72
C THR A 227 -38.63 -12.35 20.69
N PRO A 228 -39.47 -13.30 20.25
CA PRO A 228 -39.88 -14.45 21.07
C PRO A 228 -38.70 -15.23 21.69
N ASP A 229 -37.64 -15.46 20.91
CA ASP A 229 -36.42 -16.09 21.40
C ASP A 229 -35.73 -15.22 22.46
N LEU A 230 -35.52 -13.93 22.23
CA LEU A 230 -34.92 -13.03 23.23
C LEU A 230 -35.71 -13.01 24.55
N ASP A 231 -37.04 -13.12 24.48
CA ASP A 231 -37.92 -13.21 25.66
C ASP A 231 -37.77 -14.53 26.43
N GLU A 232 -37.69 -15.66 25.70
CA GLU A 232 -37.41 -16.98 26.26
C GLU A 232 -36.03 -17.04 26.94
N LEU A 233 -35.03 -16.35 26.38
CA LEU A 233 -33.68 -16.32 26.94
C LEU A 233 -33.56 -15.46 28.20
N ARG A 234 -34.25 -14.31 28.24
CA ARG A 234 -34.33 -13.46 29.45
C ARG A 234 -35.08 -14.17 30.57
N SER A 235 -36.25 -14.76 30.28
CA SER A 235 -37.05 -15.49 31.28
C SER A 235 -36.36 -16.75 31.83
N ARG A 236 -35.40 -17.33 31.11
CA ARG A 236 -34.52 -18.42 31.59
C ARG A 236 -33.28 -17.94 32.34
N GLY A 237 -33.06 -16.63 32.50
CA GLY A 237 -31.85 -16.07 33.13
C GLY A 237 -30.56 -16.31 32.33
N LEU A 238 -30.66 -16.61 31.03
CA LEU A 238 -29.51 -16.89 30.16
C LEU A 238 -28.91 -15.62 29.53
N LEU A 239 -29.55 -14.47 29.71
CA LEU A 239 -29.10 -13.14 29.30
C LEU A 239 -29.36 -12.17 30.45
N ARG A 240 -28.51 -11.16 30.62
CA ARG A 240 -28.70 -10.13 31.65
C ARG A 240 -29.89 -9.22 31.31
N GLU A 241 -30.85 -9.11 32.23
CA GLU A 241 -31.86 -8.05 32.16
C GLU A 241 -31.19 -6.67 32.31
N GLY A 242 -31.67 -5.66 31.58
CA GLY A 242 -31.14 -4.30 31.68
C GLY A 242 -29.78 -4.03 31.03
N ALA A 243 -29.14 -5.01 30.37
CA ALA A 243 -27.83 -4.83 29.71
C ALA A 243 -27.78 -3.68 28.68
N ALA A 244 -28.93 -3.34 28.09
CA ALA A 244 -29.08 -2.23 27.15
C ALA A 244 -29.19 -0.84 27.81
N ARG A 245 -29.34 -0.75 29.15
CA ARG A 245 -29.69 0.49 29.86
C ARG A 245 -28.60 1.02 30.77
N HIS A 246 -28.08 0.22 31.71
CA HIS A 246 -27.02 0.67 32.61
C HIS A 246 -26.17 -0.51 33.10
N ASP A 247 -24.99 -0.67 32.52
CA ASP A 247 -23.79 -1.14 33.20
C ASP A 247 -22.58 -0.86 32.30
N ALA A 248 -21.48 -0.36 32.87
CA ALA A 248 -20.24 -0.07 32.14
C ALA A 248 -19.43 -1.35 31.85
N VAL A 249 -20.08 -2.36 31.24
CA VAL A 249 -19.44 -3.62 30.85
C VAL A 249 -18.35 -3.34 29.83
N ALA A 250 -17.14 -3.82 30.11
CA ALA A 250 -15.99 -3.60 29.25
C ALA A 250 -16.23 -4.18 27.84
N SER A 251 -16.21 -3.30 26.83
CA SER A 251 -16.25 -3.64 25.41
C SER A 251 -15.30 -4.79 25.09
N SER A 252 -15.78 -5.92 24.56
CA SER A 252 -14.96 -7.13 24.39
C SER A 252 -14.74 -7.50 22.91
N LEU A 253 -13.72 -6.91 22.28
CA LEU A 253 -13.37 -7.13 20.87
C LEU A 253 -12.45 -8.36 20.69
N PRO A 254 -12.77 -9.36 19.84
CA PRO A 254 -11.92 -10.53 19.65
C PRO A 254 -10.59 -10.19 18.95
N LEU A 255 -9.49 -10.77 19.43
CA LEU A 255 -8.14 -10.60 18.89
C LEU A 255 -7.53 -11.94 18.46
N ARG A 256 -6.61 -11.90 17.49
CA ARG A 256 -5.82 -13.08 17.10
C ARG A 256 -4.65 -13.29 18.05
N GLY A 257 -4.84 -14.10 19.09
CA GLY A 257 -3.80 -14.38 20.09
C GLY A 257 -2.46 -14.82 19.51
N THR A 258 -2.46 -15.64 18.46
CA THR A 258 -1.25 -16.11 17.76
C THR A 258 -0.41 -15.00 17.14
N GLU A 259 -1.02 -13.85 16.84
CA GLU A 259 -0.37 -12.67 16.29
C GLU A 259 0.03 -11.66 17.39
N ILE A 260 -0.18 -11.98 18.67
CA ILE A 260 0.03 -11.06 19.79
C ILE A 260 0.98 -11.65 20.82
N VAL A 261 2.00 -10.86 21.16
CA VAL A 261 3.01 -11.19 22.18
C VAL A 261 3.01 -10.17 23.31
N PHE A 262 3.39 -10.62 24.50
CA PHE A 262 3.34 -9.92 25.78
C PHE A 262 4.64 -10.11 26.59
N ALA A 263 5.09 -9.07 27.26
CA ALA A 263 6.16 -9.12 28.26
C ALA A 263 5.76 -8.24 29.46
N ILE A 264 6.14 -8.62 30.68
CA ILE A 264 5.73 -7.91 31.91
C ILE A 264 6.46 -6.58 32.06
N ASP A 265 5.81 -5.61 32.70
CA ASP A 265 6.43 -4.38 33.17
C ASP A 265 6.68 -4.47 34.68
N GLY A 266 7.83 -5.00 35.09
CA GLY A 266 8.17 -5.23 36.50
C GLY A 266 8.19 -3.98 37.40
N GLU A 267 8.34 -2.81 36.79
CA GLU A 267 8.31 -1.52 37.48
C GLU A 267 6.87 -1.01 37.72
N ALA A 268 5.85 -1.67 37.18
CA ALA A 268 4.45 -1.27 37.32
C ALA A 268 3.80 -1.86 38.59
N GLN A 269 3.17 -1.00 39.39
CA GLN A 269 2.35 -1.45 40.52
C GLN A 269 1.17 -2.33 40.03
N PRO A 270 0.78 -3.36 40.79
CA PRO A 270 -0.42 -4.14 40.49
C PRO A 270 -1.67 -3.27 40.71
N ASP A 271 -2.54 -3.25 39.71
CA ASP A 271 -3.80 -2.50 39.72
C ASP A 271 -4.93 -3.42 40.20
N THR A 272 -5.03 -3.59 41.53
CA THR A 272 -6.01 -4.49 42.16
C THR A 272 -7.44 -3.95 42.19
N ASP A 273 -7.62 -2.63 42.03
CA ASP A 273 -8.93 -1.96 42.13
C ASP A 273 -9.54 -1.66 40.74
N SER A 274 -8.99 -2.26 39.68
CA SER A 274 -9.44 -2.06 38.31
C SER A 274 -10.80 -2.73 38.05
N PRO A 275 -11.78 -2.06 37.40
CA PRO A 275 -13.06 -2.66 37.02
C PRO A 275 -12.93 -3.77 35.95
N LEU A 276 -11.71 -4.03 35.47
CA LEU A 276 -11.37 -5.11 34.54
C LEU A 276 -10.97 -6.42 35.27
N VAL A 277 -11.01 -6.46 36.61
CA VAL A 277 -10.81 -7.68 37.42
C VAL A 277 -12.13 -8.46 37.52
N GLU A 278 -12.31 -9.48 36.67
CA GLU A 278 -13.32 -10.52 36.88
C GLU A 278 -12.85 -11.47 38.00
N GLY A 279 -13.71 -11.84 38.95
CA GLY A 279 -13.30 -12.53 40.19
C GLY A 279 -12.56 -13.88 40.06
N SER A 280 -12.61 -14.54 38.89
CA SER A 280 -11.83 -15.76 38.59
C SER A 280 -10.53 -15.49 37.81
N ARG A 281 -10.19 -14.22 37.55
CA ARG A 281 -9.05 -13.78 36.74
C ARG A 281 -8.23 -12.71 37.47
N TYR A 282 -6.96 -12.57 37.13
CA TYR A 282 -6.07 -11.55 37.70
C TYR A 282 -5.44 -10.69 36.59
N LEU A 283 -5.13 -9.43 36.92
CA LEU A 283 -4.52 -8.47 36.00
C LEU A 283 -2.99 -8.40 36.18
N ILE A 284 -2.29 -8.18 35.06
CA ILE A 284 -0.85 -7.96 34.99
C ILE A 284 -0.55 -6.77 34.08
N SER A 285 0.21 -5.80 34.57
CA SER A 285 0.73 -4.70 33.75
C SER A 285 1.91 -5.17 32.90
N GLY A 286 1.91 -4.81 31.61
CA GLY A 286 2.99 -5.17 30.70
C GLY A 286 2.96 -4.47 29.36
N PHE A 287 3.70 -5.01 28.41
CA PHE A 287 3.87 -4.52 27.05
C PHE A 287 3.35 -5.56 26.07
N ILE A 288 2.39 -5.16 25.24
CA ILE A 288 1.82 -5.97 24.17
C ILE A 288 2.34 -5.48 22.82
N LYS A 289 2.69 -6.40 21.92
CA LYS A 289 2.98 -6.13 20.50
C LYS A 289 2.13 -7.06 19.62
N PRO A 290 1.11 -6.53 18.92
CA PRO A 290 0.46 -7.24 17.82
C PRO A 290 1.38 -7.28 16.58
N ALA A 291 1.25 -8.30 15.74
CA ALA A 291 2.05 -8.48 14.54
C ALA A 291 1.93 -7.27 13.60
N GLY A 292 3.08 -6.72 13.18
CA GLY A 292 3.12 -5.50 12.35
C GLY A 292 2.75 -4.19 13.07
N HIS A 293 2.43 -4.21 14.37
CA HIS A 293 2.05 -3.03 15.14
C HIS A 293 3.11 -2.64 16.19
N ARG A 294 2.98 -1.41 16.71
CA ARG A 294 3.87 -0.88 17.77
C ARG A 294 3.67 -1.63 19.10
N ILE A 295 4.71 -1.60 19.93
CA ILE A 295 4.62 -1.97 21.34
C ILE A 295 3.72 -0.97 22.07
N LEU A 296 2.78 -1.48 22.87
CA LEU A 296 1.83 -0.73 23.69
C LEU A 296 1.96 -1.18 25.15
N LYS A 297 1.92 -0.25 26.11
CA LYS A 297 1.70 -0.62 27.52
C LYS A 297 0.21 -0.96 27.70
N ALA A 298 -0.06 -2.10 28.32
CA ALA A 298 -1.39 -2.70 28.45
C ALA A 298 -1.51 -3.44 29.80
N GLN A 299 -2.75 -3.68 30.24
CA GLN A 299 -3.04 -4.71 31.24
C GLN A 299 -3.41 -6.02 30.53
N LEU A 300 -3.08 -7.16 31.14
CA LEU A 300 -3.41 -8.51 30.67
C LEU A 300 -4.23 -9.24 31.74
N SER A 301 -5.41 -9.77 31.39
CA SER A 301 -6.29 -10.55 32.26
C SER A 301 -6.14 -12.05 31.99
N LEU A 302 -5.62 -12.79 32.99
CA LEU A 302 -5.41 -14.24 32.93
C LEU A 302 -6.26 -14.98 33.98
N PRO A 303 -6.71 -16.23 33.72
CA PRO A 303 -7.31 -17.11 34.73
C PRO A 303 -6.36 -17.39 35.90
N HIS A 304 -6.87 -17.51 37.14
CA HIS A 304 -6.04 -17.75 38.35
C HIS A 304 -5.24 -19.06 38.34
N ASP A 305 -5.68 -20.07 37.58
CA ASP A 305 -4.97 -21.34 37.36
C ASP A 305 -3.82 -21.21 36.35
N THR A 306 -3.75 -20.12 35.57
CA THR A 306 -2.62 -19.85 34.67
C THR A 306 -1.40 -19.40 35.49
N PRO A 307 -0.25 -20.11 35.43
CA PRO A 307 0.96 -19.75 36.15
C PRO A 307 1.37 -18.31 35.90
N ARG A 308 1.70 -17.58 36.97
CA ARG A 308 2.03 -16.15 36.86
C ARG A 308 3.26 -15.98 35.97
N PRO A 309 3.15 -15.29 34.81
CA PRO A 309 4.31 -15.06 33.95
C PRO A 309 5.38 -14.26 34.70
N THR A 310 6.62 -14.35 34.22
CA THR A 310 7.77 -13.62 34.78
C THR A 310 8.28 -12.59 33.79
N GLU A 311 8.99 -11.58 34.28
CA GLU A 311 9.65 -10.56 33.44
C GLU A 311 10.76 -11.14 32.55
N GLN A 312 11.16 -12.39 32.79
CA GLN A 312 12.31 -13.01 32.15
C GLN A 312 12.02 -13.49 30.71
N TYR A 313 10.75 -13.61 30.33
CA TYR A 313 10.35 -14.19 29.07
C TYR A 313 9.32 -13.34 28.32
N VAL A 314 9.27 -13.55 27.00
CA VAL A 314 8.19 -13.04 26.15
C VAL A 314 7.20 -14.18 25.91
N TYR A 315 5.91 -13.89 26.02
CA TYR A 315 4.84 -14.86 25.87
C TYR A 315 3.99 -14.51 24.65
N ARG A 316 3.48 -15.51 23.95
CA ARG A 316 2.42 -15.37 22.94
C ARG A 316 1.08 -15.70 23.58
N LEU A 317 0.05 -14.90 23.30
CA LEU A 317 -1.28 -15.10 23.85
C LEU A 317 -1.98 -16.30 23.19
N ALA A 318 -2.70 -17.10 23.97
CA ALA A 318 -3.40 -18.29 23.48
C ALA A 318 -4.78 -18.46 24.17
N GLY A 319 -5.61 -19.35 23.61
CA GLY A 319 -7.04 -19.44 23.96
C GLY A 319 -7.88 -18.33 23.33
N ALA A 320 -9.01 -17.97 23.94
CA ALA A 320 -9.85 -16.87 23.47
C ALA A 320 -9.26 -15.53 23.91
N VAL A 321 -8.57 -14.86 22.98
CA VAL A 321 -7.95 -13.56 23.25
C VAL A 321 -8.92 -12.44 22.86
N ARG A 322 -9.19 -11.49 23.77
CA ARG A 322 -10.11 -10.36 23.55
C ARG A 322 -9.55 -9.06 24.14
N LEU A 323 -9.80 -7.92 23.51
CA LEU A 323 -9.54 -6.58 24.06
C LEU A 323 -10.77 -6.15 24.86
N LEU A 324 -10.60 -5.91 26.15
CA LEU A 324 -11.56 -5.32 27.07
C LEU A 324 -11.36 -3.80 27.11
N VAL A 325 -12.43 -3.00 26.96
CA VAL A 325 -12.39 -1.53 27.05
C VAL A 325 -13.56 -1.00 27.88
N THR A 326 -13.31 -0.51 29.07
CA THR A 326 -14.31 0.18 29.90
C THR A 326 -14.42 1.65 29.48
N GLU A 327 -15.63 2.14 29.34
CA GLU A 327 -15.89 3.56 29.13
C GLU A 327 -15.67 4.34 30.44
N ALA A 328 -15.49 5.65 30.34
CA ALA A 328 -15.19 6.50 31.50
C ALA A 328 -16.50 7.09 32.04
N ASP A 329 -16.95 6.60 33.19
CA ASP A 329 -18.21 7.01 33.83
C ASP A 329 -18.26 8.51 34.23
N ARG A 330 -17.10 9.18 34.27
CA ARG A 330 -16.99 10.58 34.72
C ARG A 330 -16.16 11.42 33.75
N PRO A 331 -16.59 12.66 33.44
CA PRO A 331 -15.78 13.58 32.65
C PRO A 331 -14.46 13.89 33.38
N GLY A 332 -13.35 13.41 32.82
CA GLY A 332 -12.00 13.54 33.37
C GLY A 332 -11.30 12.20 33.65
N GLU A 333 -12.01 11.08 33.71
CA GLU A 333 -11.37 9.76 33.70
C GLU A 333 -10.92 9.35 32.30
N SER A 334 -9.88 8.53 32.24
CA SER A 334 -9.37 7.97 30.98
C SER A 334 -9.95 6.57 30.74
N THR A 335 -10.31 6.29 29.49
CA THR A 335 -10.77 4.97 29.03
C THR A 335 -9.75 3.89 29.39
N ARG A 336 -10.06 3.04 30.37
CA ARG A 336 -9.21 1.91 30.77
C ARG A 336 -9.43 0.73 29.82
N TRP A 337 -8.36 -0.04 29.58
CA TRP A 337 -8.41 -1.20 28.69
C TRP A 337 -7.40 -2.27 29.08
N ALA A 338 -7.76 -3.53 28.84
CA ALA A 338 -6.94 -4.71 29.10
C ALA A 338 -7.09 -5.73 27.97
N VAL A 339 -6.17 -6.68 27.85
CA VAL A 339 -6.32 -7.83 26.96
C VAL A 339 -6.59 -9.08 27.80
N ARG A 340 -7.73 -9.71 27.57
CA ARG A 340 -8.10 -11.02 28.09
C ARG A 340 -7.41 -12.10 27.26
N ALA A 341 -6.79 -13.10 27.88
CA ALA A 341 -6.28 -14.31 27.23
C ALA A 341 -6.41 -15.50 28.18
N ASP A 342 -6.74 -16.70 27.69
CA ASP A 342 -6.98 -17.84 28.58
C ASP A 342 -5.71 -18.66 28.88
N SER A 343 -4.64 -18.46 28.11
CA SER A 343 -3.34 -19.08 28.36
C SER A 343 -2.19 -18.30 27.72
N LEU A 344 -0.97 -18.63 28.13
CA LEU A 344 0.27 -18.06 27.60
C LEU A 344 1.19 -19.17 27.08
N ILE A 345 1.80 -18.93 25.92
CA ILE A 345 2.85 -19.78 25.35
C ILE A 345 4.17 -19.02 25.43
N GLN A 346 5.11 -19.49 26.27
CA GLN A 346 6.46 -18.92 26.35
C GLN A 346 7.19 -19.05 25.01
N LEU A 347 7.80 -17.96 24.54
CA LEU A 347 8.66 -17.96 23.35
C LEU A 347 10.11 -18.27 23.74
N LYS A 348 10.81 -19.02 22.89
CA LYS A 348 12.23 -19.36 23.05
C LYS A 348 13.14 -18.24 22.54
N GLY A 349 14.41 -18.22 22.97
CA GLY A 349 15.32 -17.07 22.87
C GLY A 349 15.24 -16.24 21.59
N LEU A 350 15.52 -16.84 20.43
CA LEU A 350 15.49 -16.14 19.13
C LEU A 350 14.10 -15.62 18.73
N ASP A 351 13.03 -16.37 19.01
CA ASP A 351 11.67 -15.92 18.71
C ASP A 351 11.22 -14.79 19.63
N ALA A 352 11.65 -14.82 20.91
CA ALA A 352 11.44 -13.75 21.87
C ALA A 352 12.20 -12.47 21.45
N GLU A 353 13.47 -12.58 21.08
CA GLU A 353 14.30 -11.45 20.61
C GLU A 353 13.66 -10.78 19.37
N ARG A 354 13.21 -11.57 18.40
CA ARG A 354 12.54 -11.09 17.17
C ARG A 354 11.24 -10.31 17.43
N THR A 355 10.64 -10.42 18.61
CA THR A 355 9.50 -9.56 18.98
C THR A 355 9.91 -8.12 19.26
N GLY A 356 11.13 -7.86 19.74
CA GLY A 356 11.53 -6.56 20.29
C GLY A 356 10.86 -6.19 21.64
N LEU A 357 10.07 -7.10 22.24
CA LEU A 357 9.63 -7.00 23.64
C LEU A 357 10.66 -7.56 24.62
N TRP A 358 11.57 -8.40 24.14
CA TRP A 358 12.64 -9.01 24.94
C TRP A 358 13.57 -7.94 25.51
N ARG A 359 13.86 -8.04 26.81
CA ARG A 359 14.78 -7.16 27.53
C ARG A 359 16.05 -7.95 27.90
N PRO A 360 17.26 -7.34 27.91
CA PRO A 360 18.51 -8.12 27.90
C PRO A 360 19.11 -8.62 29.24
N PRO A 361 18.48 -8.60 30.43
CA PRO A 361 19.08 -9.20 31.63
C PRO A 361 18.72 -10.69 31.81
N VAL A 362 18.53 -11.46 30.73
CA VAL A 362 18.24 -12.92 30.78
C VAL A 362 19.01 -13.66 29.68
N ALA A 363 19.54 -14.83 30.01
CA ALA A 363 20.38 -15.63 29.12
C ALA A 363 19.62 -16.31 27.98
N LEU A 364 20.34 -16.60 26.89
CA LEU A 364 19.92 -17.56 25.87
C LEU A 364 20.07 -18.98 26.41
N ASP A 365 18.96 -19.73 26.40
CA ASP A 365 18.84 -21.18 26.57
C ASP A 365 19.85 -21.85 27.54
N GLU A 366 19.66 -21.65 28.84
CA GLU A 366 20.24 -22.56 29.83
C GLU A 366 19.37 -23.85 29.87
N PRO A 367 19.95 -25.05 29.65
CA PRO A 367 19.18 -26.28 29.62
C PRO A 367 18.65 -26.64 31.00
N LEU A 368 17.38 -27.05 31.07
CA LEU A 368 16.67 -27.39 32.30
C LEU A 368 17.50 -28.34 33.20
N PRO A 369 17.86 -27.95 34.43
CA PRO A 369 18.57 -28.84 35.35
C PRO A 369 17.62 -29.94 35.83
N ALA A 370 17.97 -31.19 35.53
CA ALA A 370 17.34 -32.34 36.16
C ALA A 370 17.55 -32.30 37.68
N MET A 371 16.52 -32.67 38.45
CA MET A 371 16.56 -32.71 39.92
C MET A 371 17.77 -33.47 40.47
N ARG A 372 18.65 -32.78 41.23
CA ARG A 372 19.38 -33.34 42.39
C ARG A 372 20.04 -32.23 43.25
N PRO A 373 20.37 -32.50 44.53
CA PRO A 373 20.48 -31.48 45.57
C PRO A 373 21.83 -30.72 45.61
N ALA A 374 21.80 -29.59 46.32
CA ALA A 374 22.84 -28.57 46.36
C ALA A 374 24.16 -28.98 47.05
N PRO A 375 25.29 -28.44 46.57
CA PRO A 375 26.49 -28.18 47.36
C PRO A 375 26.65 -26.69 47.73
N ALA A 376 27.50 -26.42 48.73
CA ALA A 376 27.66 -25.14 49.42
C ALA A 376 28.54 -24.11 48.65
N PRO A 377 28.63 -22.83 49.09
CA PRO A 377 29.05 -21.73 48.22
C PRO A 377 30.57 -21.58 48.08
N THR A 378 31.02 -21.32 46.86
CA THR A 378 32.39 -20.85 46.55
C THR A 378 32.40 -19.46 45.92
N VAL A 379 33.31 -18.64 46.45
CA VAL A 379 33.70 -17.26 46.16
C VAL A 379 33.47 -16.79 44.70
N PRO A 380 32.97 -15.54 44.47
CA PRO A 380 32.66 -15.05 43.12
C PRO A 380 33.90 -14.83 42.26
N VAL A 381 33.91 -15.45 41.07
CA VAL A 381 34.88 -15.16 40.00
C VAL A 381 34.59 -13.78 39.41
N GLN A 382 35.61 -12.95 39.32
CA GLN A 382 35.50 -11.59 38.78
C GLN A 382 35.24 -11.63 37.26
N SER A 383 34.22 -10.90 36.81
CA SER A 383 33.91 -10.76 35.38
C SER A 383 35.07 -10.09 34.64
N GLN A 384 35.70 -10.81 33.71
CA GLN A 384 36.69 -10.23 32.81
C GLN A 384 36.00 -9.22 31.88
N GLY A 385 36.27 -7.93 32.09
CA GLY A 385 35.71 -6.86 31.27
C GLY A 385 36.22 -6.90 29.84
N SER A 386 35.40 -6.43 28.91
CA SER A 386 35.71 -6.34 27.48
C SER A 386 37.06 -5.69 27.22
N ARG A 387 37.84 -6.33 26.35
CA ARG A 387 39.14 -5.82 25.87
C ARG A 387 38.99 -4.40 25.30
N THR A 388 37.86 -4.11 24.65
CA THR A 388 37.50 -2.79 24.10
C THR A 388 37.32 -1.73 25.19
N ALA A 389 36.56 -2.02 26.25
CA ALA A 389 36.38 -1.07 27.36
C ALA A 389 37.69 -0.81 28.12
N THR A 390 38.57 -1.80 28.20
CA THR A 390 39.91 -1.64 28.80
C THR A 390 40.80 -0.71 27.98
N VAL A 391 40.77 -0.81 26.65
CA VAL A 391 41.49 0.10 25.73
C VAL A 391 40.91 1.52 25.82
N LEU A 392 39.58 1.66 25.80
CA LEU A 392 38.91 2.95 25.94
C LEU A 392 39.20 3.65 27.27
N ARG A 393 39.23 2.91 28.38
CA ARG A 393 39.60 3.44 29.70
C ARG A 393 41.00 4.05 29.67
N ARG A 394 42.01 3.33 29.19
CA ARG A 394 43.40 3.81 29.12
C ARG A 394 43.54 5.09 28.29
N ALA A 395 42.79 5.20 27.20
CA ALA A 395 42.77 6.41 26.37
C ALA A 395 42.10 7.60 27.08
N LEU A 396 41.01 7.36 27.82
CA LEU A 396 40.34 8.40 28.60
C LEU A 396 41.16 8.85 29.82
N GLU A 397 41.91 7.96 30.47
CA GLU A 397 42.92 8.34 31.45
C GLU A 397 44.01 9.23 30.83
N GLY A 398 44.40 8.98 29.57
CA GLY A 398 45.30 9.86 28.81
C GLY A 398 44.71 11.26 28.62
N VAL A 399 43.47 11.35 28.14
CA VAL A 399 42.71 12.60 28.01
C VAL A 399 42.58 13.33 29.35
N ALA A 400 42.43 12.59 30.45
CA ALA A 400 42.37 13.15 31.80
C ALA A 400 43.72 13.77 32.24
N ARG A 401 44.84 13.08 31.99
CA ARG A 401 46.22 13.58 32.24
C ARG A 401 46.54 14.82 31.41
N GLU A 402 46.06 14.88 30.18
CA GLU A 402 46.20 16.02 29.26
C GLU A 402 45.37 17.26 29.67
N GLY A 403 44.49 17.15 30.68
CA GLY A 403 43.55 18.22 31.05
C GLY A 403 42.49 18.50 29.97
N ALA A 404 42.28 17.56 29.05
CA ALA A 404 41.47 17.73 27.86
C ALA A 404 40.07 17.09 28.00
N THR A 405 39.20 17.36 27.04
CA THR A 405 37.99 16.57 26.79
C THR A 405 38.01 16.08 25.34
N THR A 406 37.34 14.96 25.06
CA THR A 406 37.37 14.30 23.75
C THR A 406 35.97 14.09 23.20
N THR A 407 35.85 13.85 21.90
CA THR A 407 34.61 13.39 21.26
C THR A 407 34.74 11.91 20.89
N TRP A 408 33.63 11.22 20.65
CA TRP A 408 33.66 9.81 20.19
C TRP A 408 34.52 9.58 18.95
N LYS A 409 34.52 10.53 18.00
CA LYS A 409 35.36 10.48 16.80
C LYS A 409 36.85 10.54 17.15
N GLN A 410 37.26 11.54 17.93
CA GLN A 410 38.66 11.71 18.36
C GLN A 410 39.15 10.57 19.27
N LEU A 411 38.25 10.03 20.10
CA LEU A 411 38.54 8.87 20.94
C LEU A 411 38.79 7.63 20.06
N ALA A 412 37.93 7.36 19.08
CA ALA A 412 38.07 6.26 18.11
C ALA A 412 39.37 6.37 17.30
N GLU A 413 39.67 7.56 16.76
CA GLU A 413 40.93 7.87 16.07
C GLU A 413 42.16 7.62 16.97
N ARG A 414 42.09 8.02 18.26
CA ARG A 414 43.18 7.86 19.24
C ARG A 414 43.41 6.41 19.69
N VAL A 415 42.38 5.54 19.68
CA VAL A 415 42.53 4.11 20.02
C VAL A 415 42.72 3.18 18.82
N GLY A 416 42.57 3.69 17.58
CA GLY A 416 42.66 2.88 16.37
C GLY A 416 41.54 1.84 16.23
N LEU A 417 40.37 2.10 16.84
CA LEU A 417 39.20 1.21 16.78
C LEU A 417 38.08 1.90 15.99
N ASP A 418 37.40 1.16 15.12
CA ASP A 418 36.23 1.67 14.39
C ASP A 418 34.99 1.72 15.30
N LEU A 419 34.89 2.81 16.06
CA LEU A 419 33.77 3.12 16.96
C LEU A 419 32.88 4.24 16.38
N ALA A 420 33.22 4.74 15.19
CA ALA A 420 32.51 5.83 14.52
C ALA A 420 31.13 5.39 14.00
N HIS A 421 30.97 4.10 13.70
CA HIS A 421 29.73 3.52 13.19
C HIS A 421 28.87 2.81 14.25
N LEU A 422 29.31 2.72 15.52
CA LEU A 422 28.53 2.10 16.59
C LEU A 422 27.29 2.94 16.97
N PRO A 423 26.11 2.33 17.16
CA PRO A 423 24.92 3.02 17.63
C PRO A 423 25.06 3.40 19.11
N ASP A 424 24.38 4.47 19.52
CA ASP A 424 24.52 5.08 20.85
C ASP A 424 24.27 4.14 22.05
N PRO A 425 23.39 3.10 21.98
CA PRO A 425 23.31 2.09 23.04
C PRO A 425 24.62 1.34 23.27
N LYS A 426 25.31 0.88 22.21
CA LYS A 426 26.60 0.18 22.35
C LYS A 426 27.70 1.12 22.88
N ARG A 427 27.68 2.39 22.47
CA ARG A 427 28.57 3.44 23.01
C ARG A 427 28.34 3.69 24.50
N ARG A 428 27.08 3.81 24.92
CA ARG A 428 26.66 3.90 26.33
C ARG A 428 27.17 2.71 27.13
N ASP A 429 27.01 1.50 26.62
CA ASP A 429 27.38 0.28 27.34
C ASP A 429 28.90 0.17 27.53
N PHE A 430 29.71 0.55 26.51
CA PHE A 430 31.16 0.69 26.67
C PHE A 430 31.55 1.77 27.70
N LEU A 431 30.84 2.90 27.80
CA LEU A 431 31.12 3.90 28.84
C LEU A 431 30.78 3.41 30.26
N VAL A 432 29.69 2.64 30.40
CA VAL A 432 29.34 1.98 31.67
C VAL A 432 30.41 0.96 32.07
N GLU A 433 30.99 0.25 31.10
CA GLU A 433 32.07 -0.71 31.34
C GLU A 433 33.43 -0.03 31.61
N VAL A 434 33.68 1.14 31.00
CA VAL A 434 34.85 2.00 31.24
C VAL A 434 34.90 2.55 32.68
N ASP A 435 33.78 2.64 33.39
CA ASP A 435 33.72 3.10 34.79
C ASP A 435 33.43 1.98 35.82
N LYS A 436 33.32 0.71 35.39
CA LYS A 436 33.17 -0.48 36.28
C LYS A 436 34.49 -1.26 36.44
N PRO A 437 34.85 -1.80 37.63
CA PRO A 437 34.16 -1.66 38.91
C PRO A 437 34.42 -0.28 39.54
N ARG A 438 33.38 0.25 40.19
CA ARG A 438 33.40 1.57 40.84
C ARG A 438 34.01 1.49 42.23
N ALA A 439 35.33 1.71 42.32
CA ALA A 439 35.95 2.06 43.60
C ALA A 439 35.41 3.43 44.06
N ARG A 440 34.99 3.57 45.33
CA ARG A 440 34.28 4.78 45.83
C ARG A 440 35.05 6.11 45.68
N ASN A 441 36.37 6.07 45.44
CA ASN A 441 37.26 7.23 45.35
C ASN A 441 37.85 7.50 43.95
N ARG A 442 37.28 6.97 42.85
CA ARG A 442 37.72 7.31 41.47
C ARG A 442 36.73 8.20 40.74
N SER A 443 37.23 9.28 40.14
CA SER A 443 36.49 10.20 39.26
C SER A 443 36.06 9.48 37.97
N LEU A 444 34.84 9.77 37.50
CA LEU A 444 34.24 9.12 36.32
C LEU A 444 34.92 9.57 35.02
N LEU A 445 35.40 8.61 34.24
CA LEU A 445 36.09 8.86 32.97
C LEU A 445 35.11 9.11 31.82
N CYS A 446 33.88 8.58 31.88
CA CYS A 446 32.88 8.78 30.82
C CYS A 446 32.53 10.26 30.58
N VAL A 447 32.66 11.11 31.60
CA VAL A 447 32.31 12.54 31.55
C VAL A 447 33.27 13.35 30.67
N LEU A 448 34.47 12.82 30.40
CA LEU A 448 35.44 13.42 29.48
C LEU A 448 35.05 13.29 28.00
N VAL A 449 34.06 12.44 27.68
CA VAL A 449 33.50 12.31 26.32
C VAL A 449 32.32 13.27 26.15
N ARG A 450 32.45 14.21 25.20
CA ARG A 450 31.46 15.25 24.93
C ARG A 450 30.88 15.14 23.52
N ALA A 451 29.70 15.73 23.33
CA ALA A 451 29.15 15.94 21.99
C ALA A 451 30.02 16.96 21.21
N PRO A 452 30.06 16.93 19.86
CA PRO A 452 30.80 17.90 19.06
C PRO A 452 30.41 19.37 19.29
N SER A 453 29.21 19.60 19.84
CA SER A 453 28.70 20.91 20.26
C SER A 453 29.30 21.44 21.56
N GLY A 454 30.18 20.68 22.24
CA GLY A 454 30.68 21.07 23.56
C GLY A 454 29.61 21.03 24.65
N ARG A 455 28.70 20.04 24.59
CA ARG A 455 27.75 19.67 25.66
C ARG A 455 28.00 18.24 26.15
N PRO A 456 27.51 17.85 27.34
CA PRO A 456 27.48 16.45 27.74
C PRO A 456 26.72 15.57 26.74
N LEU A 457 26.99 14.27 26.71
CA LEU A 457 26.27 13.33 25.85
C LEU A 457 24.79 13.27 26.26
N SER A 458 23.88 13.22 25.28
CA SER A 458 22.43 13.18 25.51
C SER A 458 21.97 11.99 26.38
N TYR A 459 22.71 10.87 26.30
CA TYR A 459 22.49 9.67 27.11
C TYR A 459 23.34 9.60 28.39
N LEU A 460 24.08 10.65 28.77
CA LEU A 460 24.92 10.65 29.98
C LEU A 460 24.10 10.33 31.23
N ALA A 461 22.91 10.93 31.40
CA ALA A 461 22.03 10.61 32.53
C ALA A 461 21.64 9.12 32.60
N THR A 462 21.61 8.42 31.47
CA THR A 462 21.39 6.96 31.42
C THR A 462 22.65 6.17 31.77
N VAL A 463 23.84 6.62 31.35
CA VAL A 463 25.13 6.07 31.82
C VAL A 463 25.23 6.17 33.35
N LEU A 464 24.87 7.32 33.93
CA LEU A 464 24.90 7.53 35.39
C LEU A 464 23.96 6.58 36.14
N ARG A 465 22.72 6.39 35.66
CA ARG A 465 21.78 5.42 36.24
C ARG A 465 22.32 3.99 36.18
N LEU A 466 22.91 3.58 35.06
CA LEU A 466 23.54 2.25 34.88
C LEU A 466 24.84 2.06 35.71
N LEU A 467 25.44 3.15 36.19
CA LEU A 467 26.56 3.19 37.14
C LEU A 467 26.11 3.39 38.61
N GLN A 468 24.79 3.40 38.87
CA GLN A 468 24.20 3.68 40.19
C GLN A 468 24.72 5.00 40.79
N VAL A 469 24.81 6.03 39.96
CA VAL A 469 25.10 7.42 40.34
C VAL A 469 23.80 8.21 40.23
N ALA A 470 23.46 8.97 41.28
CA ALA A 470 22.29 9.84 41.27
C ALA A 470 22.41 10.86 40.13
N ALA A 471 21.57 10.72 39.10
CA ALA A 471 21.58 11.61 37.94
C ALA A 471 20.87 12.93 38.31
N PRO A 472 21.46 14.11 38.03
CA PRO A 472 20.81 15.39 38.26
C PRO A 472 19.47 15.52 37.51
N ALA A 473 18.45 16.07 38.18
CA ALA A 473 17.07 16.08 37.70
C ALA A 473 16.76 17.06 36.54
N SER A 474 17.70 17.92 36.14
CA SER A 474 17.52 18.89 35.05
C SER A 474 18.77 19.03 34.17
N GLU A 475 18.61 19.46 32.91
CA GLU A 475 19.74 19.64 31.98
C GLU A 475 20.77 20.65 32.52
N SER A 476 20.31 21.74 33.17
CA SER A 476 21.19 22.74 33.79
C SER A 476 21.92 22.23 35.04
N ALA A 477 21.33 21.29 35.78
CA ALA A 477 22.01 20.60 36.87
C ALA A 477 22.99 19.54 36.34
N LEU A 478 22.65 18.82 35.27
CA LEU A 478 23.52 17.84 34.61
C LEU A 478 24.76 18.50 33.98
N ASN A 479 24.60 19.70 33.39
CA ASN A 479 25.73 20.48 32.88
C ASN A 479 26.70 20.90 34.00
N ARG A 480 26.20 21.52 35.08
CA ARG A 480 27.04 21.92 36.24
C ARG A 480 27.76 20.73 36.89
N TRP A 481 27.00 19.66 37.16
CA TRP A 481 27.55 18.41 37.68
C TRP A 481 28.60 17.81 36.74
N SER A 482 28.37 17.83 35.42
CA SER A 482 29.36 17.36 34.44
C SER A 482 30.64 18.19 34.48
N GLU A 483 30.56 19.51 34.64
CA GLU A 483 31.74 20.39 34.72
C GLU A 483 32.50 20.23 36.04
N GLU A 484 31.81 19.91 37.13
CA GLU A 484 32.41 19.53 38.41
C GLU A 484 33.13 18.18 38.32
N GLN A 485 32.51 17.17 37.70
CA GLN A 485 33.13 15.86 37.51
C GLN A 485 34.30 15.87 36.50
N ILE A 486 34.25 16.71 35.46
CA ILE A 486 35.40 16.93 34.56
C ILE A 486 36.57 17.52 35.34
N ARG A 487 36.33 18.55 36.17
CA ARG A 487 37.36 19.11 37.05
C ARG A 487 37.90 18.06 38.03
N ALA A 488 37.03 17.25 38.65
CA ALA A 488 37.44 16.17 39.54
C ALA A 488 38.25 15.07 38.81
N ALA A 489 37.98 14.80 37.54
CA ALA A 489 38.79 13.89 36.72
C ALA A 489 40.15 14.51 36.38
N HIS A 490 40.19 15.76 35.91
CA HIS A 490 41.45 16.46 35.64
C HIS A 490 42.31 16.63 36.90
N THR A 491 41.72 16.86 38.07
CA THR A 491 42.47 16.92 39.34
C THR A 491 42.95 15.54 39.80
N ALA A 492 42.17 14.48 39.60
CA ALA A 492 42.56 13.12 40.01
C ALA A 492 43.63 12.48 39.11
N TYR A 493 43.73 12.91 37.85
CA TYR A 493 44.64 12.32 36.85
C TYR A 493 45.74 13.29 36.36
N GLY A 494 45.63 14.59 36.60
CA GLY A 494 46.61 15.60 36.15
C GLY A 494 47.84 15.69 37.06
N HIS A 495 49.03 15.82 36.47
CA HIS A 495 50.24 16.14 37.23
C HIS A 495 50.33 17.63 37.56
N ARG A 496 50.59 17.93 38.84
CA ARG A 496 50.81 19.27 39.36
C ARG A 496 52.17 19.80 38.92
N ALA A 497 52.19 20.64 37.89
CA ALA A 497 53.33 21.51 37.56
C ALA A 497 53.02 22.98 37.94
N PRO A 498 54.01 23.81 38.32
CA PRO A 498 53.77 25.17 38.81
C PRO A 498 53.34 26.15 37.70
N PRO A 499 52.72 27.30 38.05
CA PRO A 499 52.25 28.26 37.06
C PRO A 499 53.41 29.04 36.43
N VAL A 500 53.39 29.15 35.10
CA VAL A 500 54.21 30.09 34.32
C VAL A 500 53.23 31.04 33.60
N PRO A 501 53.46 32.38 33.65
CA PRO A 501 52.43 33.35 33.27
C PRO A 501 52.19 33.43 31.76
N ALA A 502 51.02 33.96 31.40
CA ALA A 502 50.58 34.12 30.02
C ALA A 502 51.53 34.98 29.18
N SER A 503 51.93 34.49 28.01
CA SER A 503 52.50 35.29 26.93
C SER A 503 52.13 34.74 25.55
N ALA A 504 51.79 35.67 24.65
CA ALA A 504 51.69 35.54 23.20
C ALA A 504 51.10 34.23 22.61
N ALA A 505 49.80 34.24 22.32
CA ALA A 505 49.20 33.28 21.39
C ALA A 505 49.81 33.45 19.98
N VAL A 506 50.67 32.51 19.57
CA VAL A 506 51.29 32.51 18.24
C VAL A 506 50.21 32.46 17.16
N ALA A 507 50.20 33.46 16.28
CA ALA A 507 49.20 33.60 15.23
C ALA A 507 49.33 32.47 14.19
N VAL A 508 48.41 31.49 14.26
CA VAL A 508 48.37 30.38 13.31
C VAL A 508 47.95 30.88 11.92
N ALA A 509 48.82 30.70 10.93
CA ALA A 509 48.54 31.04 9.54
C ALA A 509 47.38 30.19 8.95
N PRO A 510 46.55 30.76 8.06
CA PRO A 510 45.48 30.01 7.40
C PRO A 510 46.02 28.96 6.42
N ARG A 511 45.28 27.86 6.26
CA ARG A 511 45.68 26.78 5.34
C ARG A 511 45.51 27.23 3.88
N PRO A 512 46.31 26.73 2.91
CA PRO A 512 46.20 27.12 1.50
C PRO A 512 44.80 26.97 0.91
N ALA A 513 44.06 25.93 1.30
CA ALA A 513 42.67 25.72 0.88
C ALA A 513 41.69 26.77 1.46
N GLU A 514 41.92 27.20 2.71
CA GLU A 514 41.10 28.24 3.36
C GLU A 514 41.37 29.61 2.73
N ALA A 515 42.64 29.93 2.45
CA ALA A 515 43.02 31.13 1.72
C ALA A 515 42.46 31.16 0.29
N LYS A 516 42.49 30.03 -0.43
CA LYS A 516 41.92 29.91 -1.79
C LYS A 516 40.39 30.11 -1.78
N ALA A 517 39.67 29.54 -0.81
CA ALA A 517 38.24 29.72 -0.66
C ALA A 517 37.87 31.18 -0.35
N ALA A 518 38.59 31.82 0.58
CA ALA A 518 38.37 33.22 0.92
C ALA A 518 38.65 34.16 -0.27
N GLN A 519 39.70 33.87 -1.06
CA GLN A 519 40.00 34.62 -2.29
C GLN A 519 38.90 34.47 -3.35
N GLN A 520 38.28 33.29 -3.48
CA GLN A 520 37.14 33.07 -4.38
C GLN A 520 35.91 33.86 -3.92
N GLN A 521 35.63 33.87 -2.61
CA GLN A 521 34.54 34.67 -2.03
C GLN A 521 34.76 36.18 -2.21
N LEU A 522 36.01 36.67 -2.08
CA LEU A 522 36.34 38.08 -2.36
C LEU A 522 36.05 38.46 -3.82
N THR A 523 36.42 37.60 -4.78
CA THR A 523 36.14 37.84 -6.20
C THR A 523 34.64 37.91 -6.48
N LEU A 524 33.84 37.05 -5.85
CA LEU A 524 32.38 37.07 -5.96
C LEU A 524 31.75 38.29 -5.28
N LEU A 525 32.27 38.71 -4.12
CA LEU A 525 31.81 39.92 -3.44
C LEU A 525 32.11 41.18 -4.27
N LYS A 526 33.29 41.27 -4.88
CA LYS A 526 33.67 42.36 -5.80
C LYS A 526 32.72 42.47 -7.00
N SER A 527 32.34 41.35 -7.62
CA SER A 527 31.43 41.38 -8.78
C SER A 527 30.01 41.75 -8.38
N GLN A 528 29.48 41.20 -7.28
CA GLN A 528 28.15 41.55 -6.77
C GLN A 528 28.05 43.01 -6.30
N LEU A 529 29.10 43.56 -5.70
CA LEU A 529 29.14 44.99 -5.34
C LEU A 529 29.12 45.90 -6.58
N ALA A 530 29.80 45.52 -7.66
CA ALA A 530 29.75 46.27 -8.92
C ALA A 530 28.33 46.28 -9.52
N VAL A 531 27.63 45.13 -9.50
CA VAL A 531 26.23 45.03 -9.95
C VAL A 531 25.29 45.82 -9.02
N GLY A 532 25.50 45.74 -7.70
CA GLY A 532 24.78 46.51 -6.69
C GLY A 532 24.87 48.02 -6.92
N ARG A 533 26.09 48.55 -7.13
CA ARG A 533 26.32 49.95 -7.51
C ARG A 533 25.62 50.34 -8.81
N ALA A 534 25.70 49.52 -9.85
CA ALA A 534 25.03 49.78 -11.14
C ALA A 534 23.49 49.74 -11.03
N THR A 535 22.96 48.99 -10.06
CA THR A 535 21.51 48.87 -9.80
C THR A 535 20.98 50.00 -8.90
N LEU A 536 21.84 50.59 -8.07
CA LEU A 536 21.45 51.56 -7.05
C LEU A 536 20.75 52.82 -7.59
N PRO A 537 21.17 53.47 -8.70
CA PRO A 537 20.44 54.61 -9.29
C PRO A 537 19.06 54.25 -9.87
N ARG A 538 18.80 52.95 -10.07
CA ARG A 538 17.55 52.42 -10.63
C ARG A 538 16.60 51.86 -9.57
N ALA A 539 17.06 51.77 -8.31
CA ALA A 539 16.25 51.34 -7.19
C ALA A 539 15.53 52.53 -6.55
N THR A 540 14.32 52.32 -6.03
CA THR A 540 13.53 53.35 -5.35
C THR A 540 13.08 52.93 -3.95
N GLY A 541 12.73 53.92 -3.12
CA GLY A 541 12.17 53.73 -1.77
C GLY A 541 13.04 52.90 -0.82
N ARG A 542 12.39 52.09 0.03
CA ARG A 542 13.08 51.27 1.06
C ARG A 542 14.08 50.26 0.48
N ARG A 543 13.92 49.84 -0.78
CA ARG A 543 14.87 48.95 -1.48
C ARG A 543 16.18 49.67 -1.80
N ALA A 544 16.09 50.92 -2.28
CA ALA A 544 17.28 51.74 -2.57
C ALA A 544 18.10 52.00 -1.31
N ALA A 545 17.44 52.39 -0.21
CA ALA A 545 18.10 52.64 1.07
C ALA A 545 18.84 51.39 1.59
N ARG A 546 18.19 50.21 1.56
CA ARG A 546 18.83 48.95 1.98
C ARG A 546 19.97 48.54 1.07
N LEU A 547 19.81 48.64 -0.26
CA LEU A 547 20.88 48.34 -1.21
C LEU A 547 22.08 49.27 -1.02
N ALA A 548 21.86 50.56 -0.71
CA ALA A 548 22.93 51.50 -0.39
C ALA A 548 23.69 51.13 0.89
N THR A 549 22.99 50.72 1.95
CA THR A 549 23.63 50.21 3.17
C THR A 549 24.44 48.95 2.88
N THR A 550 23.85 47.92 2.25
CA THR A 550 24.53 46.65 1.96
C THR A 550 25.72 46.81 1.02
N VAL A 551 25.65 47.71 0.02
CA VAL A 551 26.80 48.03 -0.84
C VAL A 551 27.91 48.72 -0.03
N LYS A 552 27.58 49.69 0.82
CA LYS A 552 28.56 50.37 1.69
C LYS A 552 29.25 49.39 2.66
N ASP A 553 28.48 48.53 3.31
CA ASP A 553 28.98 47.54 4.28
C ASP A 553 29.88 46.51 3.56
N GLY A 554 29.47 46.03 2.37
CA GLY A 554 30.27 45.12 1.57
C GLY A 554 31.57 45.75 1.05
N GLU A 555 31.59 47.05 0.73
CA GLU A 555 32.82 47.77 0.38
C GLU A 555 33.79 47.90 1.55
N GLN A 556 33.29 48.16 2.75
CA GLN A 556 34.11 48.17 3.97
C GLN A 556 34.66 46.77 4.23
N HIS A 557 33.82 45.74 4.12
CA HIS A 557 34.21 44.35 4.30
C HIS A 557 35.25 43.89 3.27
N GLN A 558 35.13 44.32 2.01
CA GLN A 558 36.11 44.06 0.96
C GLN A 558 37.52 44.59 1.34
N ARG A 559 37.60 45.77 1.97
CA ARG A 559 38.88 46.38 2.40
C ARG A 559 39.52 45.64 3.56
N LEU A 560 38.72 45.03 4.45
CA LEU A 560 39.22 44.25 5.59
C LEU A 560 39.93 42.95 5.19
N TYR A 561 39.74 42.45 3.96
CA TYR A 561 40.34 41.18 3.53
C TYR A 561 41.87 41.15 3.65
N GLU A 562 42.56 42.25 3.33
CA GLU A 562 44.02 42.27 3.25
C GLU A 562 44.70 42.23 4.62
N SER A 563 44.05 42.71 5.68
CA SER A 563 44.54 42.59 7.06
C SER A 563 44.26 41.21 7.66
N VAL A 564 43.07 40.65 7.43
CA VAL A 564 42.65 39.38 8.04
C VAL A 564 43.22 38.13 7.34
N ARG A 565 43.64 38.22 6.06
CA ARG A 565 44.13 37.06 5.28
C ARG A 565 45.35 36.34 5.86
N GLN A 566 46.08 36.96 6.79
CA GLN A 566 47.25 36.36 7.43
C GLN A 566 46.91 35.59 8.72
N ARG A 567 45.72 35.78 9.29
CA ARG A 567 45.34 35.22 10.59
C ARG A 567 44.13 34.31 10.46
N ARG A 568 44.31 33.02 10.72
CA ARG A 568 43.31 31.98 10.41
C ARG A 568 41.94 32.18 11.05
N GLN A 569 41.90 32.72 12.27
CA GLN A 569 40.64 32.97 12.99
C GLN A 569 39.89 34.19 12.41
N GLU A 570 40.62 35.26 12.10
CA GLU A 570 40.07 36.48 11.50
C GLU A 570 39.59 36.23 10.07
N LEU A 571 40.35 35.48 9.26
CA LEU A 571 39.93 35.08 7.91
C LEU A 571 38.61 34.29 7.94
N ARG A 572 38.43 33.36 8.90
CA ARG A 572 37.18 32.60 9.07
C ARG A 572 36.01 33.46 9.60
N ALA A 573 36.28 34.54 10.33
CA ALA A 573 35.26 35.52 10.67
C ALA A 573 34.84 36.32 9.42
N TRP A 574 35.82 36.76 8.63
CA TRP A 574 35.63 37.49 7.39
C TRP A 574 34.83 36.70 6.35
N GLN A 575 35.10 35.40 6.17
CA GLN A 575 34.36 34.56 5.23
C GLN A 575 32.86 34.47 5.57
N ARG A 576 32.50 34.25 6.84
CA ARG A 576 31.10 34.17 7.28
C ARG A 576 30.33 35.46 7.04
N GLU A 577 30.96 36.60 7.29
CA GLU A 577 30.33 37.90 7.05
C GLU A 577 30.23 38.23 5.55
N SER A 578 31.19 37.77 4.75
CA SER A 578 31.15 37.87 3.28
C SER A 578 29.99 37.06 2.68
N GLU A 579 29.72 35.85 3.21
CA GLU A 579 28.56 35.04 2.82
C GLU A 579 27.22 35.74 3.14
N ARG A 580 27.12 36.39 4.31
CA ARG A 580 25.93 37.18 4.70
C ARG A 580 25.69 38.32 3.72
N LEU A 581 26.72 39.12 3.44
CA LEU A 581 26.66 40.28 2.54
C LEU A 581 26.35 39.87 1.09
N LEU A 582 26.91 38.75 0.62
CA LEU A 582 26.58 38.18 -0.70
C LEU A 582 25.10 37.77 -0.81
N GLY A 583 24.56 37.12 0.23
CA GLY A 583 23.14 36.74 0.26
C GLY A 583 22.18 37.93 0.33
N ASP A 584 22.56 39.01 1.01
CA ASP A 584 21.77 40.23 1.06
C ASP A 584 21.85 41.03 -0.26
N LEU A 585 23.01 41.07 -0.94
CA LEU A 585 23.16 41.67 -2.26
C LEU A 585 22.33 40.95 -3.33
N ASP A 586 22.39 39.62 -3.41
CA ASP A 586 21.65 38.81 -4.39
C ASP A 586 20.13 39.08 -4.33
N ARG A 587 19.57 39.08 -3.10
CA ARG A 587 18.16 39.40 -2.84
C ARG A 587 17.77 40.82 -3.24
N LEU A 588 18.66 41.80 -3.05
CA LEU A 588 18.37 43.22 -3.30
C LEU A 588 18.59 43.63 -4.75
N ILE A 589 19.49 42.97 -5.47
CA ILE A 589 19.77 43.19 -6.90
C ILE A 589 18.61 42.65 -7.75
N GLY A 590 18.19 41.40 -7.52
CA GLY A 590 17.07 40.77 -8.21
C GLY A 590 17.32 40.48 -9.71
N HIS A 591 16.56 39.53 -10.27
CA HIS A 591 16.76 39.13 -11.67
C HIS A 591 16.35 40.24 -12.66
N PRO A 592 17.16 40.52 -13.71
CA PRO A 592 16.78 41.45 -14.76
C PRO A 592 15.68 40.83 -15.64
N LEU A 593 14.55 41.51 -15.77
CA LEU A 593 13.57 41.23 -16.81
C LEU A 593 14.06 41.77 -18.17
N PRO A 594 13.72 41.12 -19.30
CA PRO A 594 14.08 41.61 -20.62
C PRO A 594 13.36 42.94 -20.91
N ALA A 595 14.12 43.98 -21.25
CA ALA A 595 13.55 45.27 -21.62
C ALA A 595 12.85 45.17 -22.99
N SER A 596 11.70 45.86 -23.10
CA SER A 596 10.98 46.06 -24.36
C SER A 596 11.85 46.80 -25.39
N ALA A 597 11.72 46.45 -26.66
CA ALA A 597 12.49 47.04 -27.75
C ALA A 597 11.92 48.40 -28.21
N PRO A 598 12.77 49.43 -28.40
CA PRO A 598 12.49 50.55 -29.29
C PRO A 598 13.06 50.32 -30.71
N ALA A 599 12.57 51.09 -31.69
CA ALA A 599 12.65 50.73 -33.10
C ALA A 599 13.91 51.18 -33.88
N LYS A 600 14.19 50.42 -34.95
CA LYS A 600 14.88 50.75 -36.22
C LYS A 600 15.73 52.04 -36.31
N LYS A 601 16.98 51.90 -36.76
CA LYS A 601 17.59 52.77 -37.81
C LYS A 601 18.80 52.13 -38.51
N SER A 602 18.75 52.15 -39.85
CA SER A 602 19.85 52.18 -40.86
C SER A 602 21.09 51.26 -40.79
N THR A 603 21.16 50.40 -41.82
CA THR A 603 22.31 49.91 -42.65
C THR A 603 23.49 50.91 -42.86
N PRO A 604 24.70 50.53 -43.39
CA PRO A 604 24.92 49.59 -44.54
C PRO A 604 26.24 48.75 -44.65
N VAL A 605 26.38 47.94 -45.74
CA VAL A 605 27.60 47.31 -46.38
C VAL A 605 28.37 46.21 -45.56
N VAL A 606 28.47 44.89 -45.85
CA VAL A 606 28.75 44.01 -47.04
C VAL A 606 30.28 43.87 -47.36
N PRO A 607 30.88 42.70 -47.78
CA PRO A 607 30.65 41.24 -47.67
C PRO A 607 31.93 40.52 -47.07
N PRO A 608 32.32 39.23 -47.31
CA PRO A 608 31.67 37.99 -47.87
C PRO A 608 31.66 36.82 -46.82
N ALA A 609 31.29 35.54 -47.07
CA ALA A 609 31.01 34.76 -48.29
C ALA A 609 29.93 33.65 -48.07
N ALA A 610 29.40 33.06 -49.15
CA ALA A 610 28.43 31.95 -49.18
C ALA A 610 29.03 30.59 -48.70
N LYS A 611 28.31 29.49 -48.39
CA LYS A 611 27.12 28.78 -48.98
C LYS A 611 26.52 27.84 -47.89
N SER A 612 25.33 27.20 -47.94
CA SER A 612 24.03 27.32 -48.66
C SER A 612 23.01 26.35 -47.97
N PRO A 613 21.67 26.49 -48.15
CA PRO A 613 20.66 25.69 -47.41
C PRO A 613 20.22 24.38 -48.11
N VAL A 614 19.57 23.48 -47.35
CA VAL A 614 18.97 22.21 -47.85
C VAL A 614 17.43 22.30 -47.85
N SER A 615 16.80 21.78 -48.91
CA SER A 615 15.36 21.88 -49.20
C SER A 615 14.53 20.66 -48.75
N PRO A 616 13.28 20.81 -48.27
CA PRO A 616 12.48 19.72 -47.69
C PRO A 616 11.65 18.87 -48.68
N GLY A 617 11.79 19.08 -50.00
CA GLY A 617 10.94 18.43 -51.01
C GLY A 617 11.33 16.99 -51.41
N LYS A 618 12.57 16.56 -51.16
CA LYS A 618 13.07 15.25 -51.61
C LYS A 618 12.54 14.06 -50.79
N ASP A 619 12.40 14.24 -49.49
CA ASP A 619 12.18 13.13 -48.54
C ASP A 619 10.79 12.49 -48.64
N GLN A 620 9.80 13.22 -49.18
CA GLN A 620 8.44 12.70 -49.33
C GLN A 620 8.27 11.84 -50.60
N HIS A 621 8.96 12.19 -51.70
CA HIS A 621 8.95 11.36 -52.92
C HIS A 621 9.72 10.05 -52.73
N THR A 622 10.87 10.07 -52.06
CA THR A 622 11.61 8.84 -51.72
C THR A 622 10.83 7.95 -50.75
N PHE A 623 10.13 8.53 -49.77
CA PHE A 623 9.26 7.77 -48.87
C PHE A 623 8.12 7.06 -49.63
N GLN A 624 7.43 7.74 -50.54
CA GLN A 624 6.33 7.12 -51.31
C GLN A 624 6.82 6.02 -52.25
N ALA A 625 7.98 6.19 -52.90
CA ALA A 625 8.57 5.17 -53.75
C ALA A 625 8.98 3.91 -52.94
N GLN A 626 9.63 4.09 -51.79
CA GLN A 626 10.01 2.97 -50.91
C GLN A 626 8.78 2.21 -50.40
N ALA A 627 7.77 2.94 -49.90
CA ALA A 627 6.56 2.31 -49.38
C ALA A 627 5.78 1.56 -50.47
N ALA A 628 5.76 2.04 -51.72
CA ALA A 628 5.16 1.31 -52.84
C ALA A 628 5.88 -0.03 -53.11
N ALA A 629 7.22 -0.04 -53.07
CA ALA A 629 8.01 -1.27 -53.21
C ALA A 629 7.76 -2.25 -52.05
N ASP A 630 7.68 -1.75 -50.81
CA ASP A 630 7.39 -2.57 -49.63
C ASP A 630 5.98 -3.19 -49.70
N ILE A 631 4.97 -2.44 -50.15
CA ILE A 631 3.61 -2.94 -50.36
C ILE A 631 3.58 -4.02 -51.44
N ALA A 632 4.27 -3.83 -52.56
CA ALA A 632 4.35 -4.83 -53.63
C ALA A 632 5.02 -6.13 -53.13
N ARG A 633 6.12 -6.01 -52.37
CA ARG A 633 6.82 -7.14 -51.74
C ARG A 633 5.91 -7.88 -50.75
N LEU A 634 5.23 -7.17 -49.85
CA LEU A 634 4.32 -7.78 -48.87
C LEU A 634 3.10 -8.44 -49.53
N THR A 635 2.60 -7.88 -50.63
CA THR A 635 1.54 -8.49 -51.44
C THR A 635 1.99 -9.81 -52.05
N GLN A 636 3.23 -9.88 -52.54
CA GLN A 636 3.78 -11.12 -53.11
C GLN A 636 4.06 -12.18 -52.04
N LEU A 637 4.60 -11.79 -50.88
CA LEU A 637 4.76 -12.68 -49.73
C LEU A 637 3.41 -13.21 -49.23
N PHE A 638 2.36 -12.38 -49.23
CA PHE A 638 1.02 -12.85 -48.85
C PHE A 638 0.46 -13.86 -49.85
N LYS A 639 0.64 -13.65 -51.15
CA LYS A 639 0.26 -14.65 -52.17
C LYS A 639 0.97 -15.99 -51.90
N GLN A 640 2.28 -15.96 -51.68
CA GLN A 640 3.06 -17.17 -51.35
C GLN A 640 2.54 -17.86 -50.09
N ALA A 641 2.36 -17.12 -48.99
CA ALA A 641 1.81 -17.68 -47.74
C ALA A 641 0.39 -18.24 -47.92
N ARG A 642 -0.43 -17.62 -48.78
CA ARG A 642 -1.78 -18.09 -49.13
C ARG A 642 -1.75 -19.40 -49.92
N ASP A 643 -0.80 -19.51 -50.84
CA ASP A 643 -0.64 -20.68 -51.71
C ASP A 643 0.04 -21.86 -50.97
N THR A 644 0.84 -21.60 -49.92
CA THR A 644 1.40 -22.61 -49.01
C THR A 644 0.55 -22.88 -47.76
N ASP A 645 -0.60 -22.23 -47.62
CA ASP A 645 -1.49 -22.23 -46.44
C ASP A 645 -0.82 -21.85 -45.10
N ASP A 646 0.25 -21.05 -45.14
CA ASP A 646 1.01 -20.63 -43.95
C ASP A 646 0.33 -19.48 -43.20
N LEU A 647 -0.49 -19.85 -42.21
CA LEU A 647 -1.16 -18.91 -41.31
C LEU A 647 -0.18 -18.08 -40.45
N ASN A 648 1.01 -18.59 -40.15
CA ASN A 648 2.00 -17.88 -39.32
C ASN A 648 2.71 -16.79 -40.12
N GLU A 649 3.10 -17.07 -41.36
CA GLU A 649 3.68 -16.06 -42.24
C GLU A 649 2.64 -14.98 -42.59
N ALA A 650 1.37 -15.35 -42.82
CA ALA A 650 0.30 -14.35 -42.99
C ALA A 650 0.12 -13.46 -41.74
N ARG A 651 0.20 -14.01 -40.52
CA ARG A 651 0.16 -13.21 -39.27
C ARG A 651 1.39 -12.30 -39.14
N ARG A 652 2.57 -12.73 -39.58
CA ARG A 652 3.80 -11.93 -39.64
C ARG A 652 3.66 -10.77 -40.64
N ILE A 653 3.16 -11.04 -41.85
CA ILE A 653 2.85 -10.04 -42.88
C ILE A 653 1.83 -9.02 -42.35
N ARG A 654 0.79 -9.45 -41.60
CA ARG A 654 -0.19 -8.55 -40.97
C ARG A 654 0.47 -7.53 -40.04
N GLN A 655 1.53 -7.92 -39.33
CA GLN A 655 2.29 -7.00 -38.49
C GLN A 655 3.14 -6.03 -39.32
N GLU A 656 3.82 -6.49 -40.39
CA GLU A 656 4.60 -5.61 -41.28
C GLU A 656 3.70 -4.59 -41.99
N VAL A 657 2.59 -5.04 -42.58
CA VAL A 657 1.58 -4.19 -43.24
C VAL A 657 1.00 -3.14 -42.27
N SER A 658 0.84 -3.46 -40.98
CA SER A 658 0.35 -2.51 -39.97
C SER A 658 1.30 -1.35 -39.65
N ARG A 659 2.59 -1.48 -39.98
CA ARG A 659 3.62 -0.44 -39.75
C ARG A 659 3.66 0.62 -40.86
N ILE A 660 3.01 0.37 -42.01
CA ILE A 660 3.01 1.30 -43.14
C ILE A 660 1.99 2.43 -42.89
N ALA A 661 2.52 3.64 -42.76
CA ALA A 661 1.77 4.85 -42.41
C ALA A 661 0.84 5.30 -43.57
N THR A 662 -0.45 4.93 -43.47
CA THR A 662 -1.46 5.16 -44.52
C THR A 662 -1.73 6.65 -44.80
N ASP A 663 -1.54 7.50 -43.79
CA ASP A 663 -1.66 8.96 -43.82
C ASP A 663 -0.59 9.64 -44.68
N ARG A 664 0.60 9.02 -44.81
CA ARG A 664 1.72 9.54 -45.61
C ARG A 664 1.69 9.08 -47.07
N LEU A 665 0.72 8.24 -47.45
CA LEU A 665 0.53 7.70 -48.80
C LEU A 665 -0.62 8.38 -49.54
N SER A 666 -0.43 8.58 -50.85
CA SER A 666 -1.42 9.15 -51.76
C SER A 666 -1.46 8.36 -53.06
N GLY A 667 -2.62 8.31 -53.72
CA GLY A 667 -2.80 7.58 -54.98
C GLY A 667 -2.71 6.06 -54.81
N GLU A 668 -2.18 5.40 -55.85
CA GLU A 668 -2.18 3.93 -56.00
C GLU A 668 -1.58 3.15 -54.81
N PRO A 669 -0.42 3.52 -54.22
CA PRO A 669 0.14 2.76 -53.09
C PRO A 669 -0.80 2.72 -51.88
N ARG A 670 -1.57 3.80 -51.62
CA ARG A 670 -2.55 3.81 -50.54
C ARG A 670 -3.70 2.83 -50.81
N GLN A 671 -4.15 2.73 -52.05
CA GLN A 671 -5.21 1.80 -52.43
C GLN A 671 -4.74 0.33 -52.32
N ASN A 672 -3.53 0.05 -52.82
CA ASN A 672 -2.93 -1.28 -52.76
C ASN A 672 -2.71 -1.74 -51.30
N LEU A 673 -2.32 -0.83 -50.40
CA LEU A 673 -2.23 -1.13 -48.96
C LEU A 673 -3.60 -1.47 -48.33
N LEU A 674 -4.68 -0.77 -48.71
CA LEU A 674 -6.02 -1.02 -48.19
C LEU A 674 -6.60 -2.35 -48.69
N LEU A 675 -6.39 -2.68 -49.97
CA LEU A 675 -6.75 -3.98 -50.54
C LEU A 675 -5.99 -5.11 -49.83
N LEU A 676 -4.66 -5.01 -49.74
CA LEU A 676 -3.83 -6.01 -49.05
C LEU A 676 -4.28 -6.24 -47.60
N ARG A 677 -4.59 -5.18 -46.84
CA ARG A 677 -5.11 -5.31 -45.47
C ARG A 677 -6.44 -6.07 -45.42
N THR A 678 -7.32 -5.82 -46.38
CA THR A 678 -8.66 -6.43 -46.44
C THR A 678 -8.58 -7.91 -46.82
N ASP A 679 -7.81 -8.25 -47.85
CA ASP A 679 -7.63 -9.64 -48.31
C ASP A 679 -6.93 -10.49 -47.25
N LEU A 680 -5.86 -9.94 -46.64
CA LEU A 680 -5.09 -10.58 -45.58
C LEU A 680 -5.95 -10.83 -44.33
N GLN A 681 -6.75 -9.84 -43.91
CA GLN A 681 -7.65 -9.99 -42.78
C GLN A 681 -8.74 -11.02 -43.06
N THR A 682 -9.34 -11.00 -44.25
CA THR A 682 -10.40 -11.94 -44.66
C THR A 682 -9.89 -13.38 -44.73
N TRP A 683 -8.70 -13.60 -45.27
CA TRP A 683 -8.09 -14.93 -45.36
C TRP A 683 -7.69 -15.50 -44.00
N ILE A 684 -7.02 -14.71 -43.15
CA ILE A 684 -6.67 -15.12 -41.78
C ILE A 684 -7.93 -15.51 -41.00
N ILE A 685 -8.97 -14.69 -41.07
CA ILE A 685 -10.27 -14.96 -40.43
C ILE A 685 -10.86 -16.30 -40.90
N SER A 686 -10.85 -16.56 -42.20
CA SER A 686 -11.37 -17.81 -42.78
C SER A 686 -10.63 -19.04 -42.25
N ARG A 687 -9.30 -18.97 -42.16
CA ARG A 687 -8.47 -20.06 -41.61
C ARG A 687 -8.60 -20.24 -40.10
N GLU A 688 -8.69 -19.15 -39.33
CA GLU A 688 -8.91 -19.21 -37.89
C GLU A 688 -10.30 -19.79 -37.56
N ALA A 689 -11.33 -19.47 -38.35
CA ALA A 689 -12.65 -20.08 -38.25
C ALA A 689 -12.63 -21.58 -38.60
N ALA A 690 -11.93 -21.99 -39.67
CA ALA A 690 -11.80 -23.39 -40.05
C ALA A 690 -11.08 -24.23 -38.97
N ALA A 691 -10.00 -23.71 -38.39
CA ALA A 691 -9.29 -24.34 -37.28
C ALA A 691 -10.15 -24.43 -36.01
N ALA A 692 -10.91 -23.38 -35.68
CA ALA A 692 -11.84 -23.39 -34.55
C ALA A 692 -13.00 -24.38 -34.77
N HIS A 693 -13.50 -24.52 -36.00
CA HIS A 693 -14.49 -25.56 -36.35
C HIS A 693 -13.92 -26.97 -36.17
N ALA A 694 -12.68 -27.23 -36.60
CA ALA A 694 -12.03 -28.52 -36.39
C ALA A 694 -11.86 -28.85 -34.89
N ALA A 695 -11.36 -27.89 -34.10
CA ALA A 695 -11.19 -28.04 -32.66
C ALA A 695 -12.53 -28.28 -31.91
N LEU A 696 -13.62 -27.63 -32.35
CA LEU A 696 -14.96 -27.89 -31.83
C LEU A 696 -15.42 -29.33 -32.14
N ARG A 697 -15.17 -29.84 -33.35
CA ARG A 697 -15.50 -31.24 -33.70
C ARG A 697 -14.72 -32.23 -32.86
N THR A 698 -13.41 -32.03 -32.67
CA THR A 698 -12.60 -32.88 -31.78
C THR A 698 -13.15 -32.87 -30.36
N LEU A 699 -13.40 -31.69 -29.79
CA LEU A 699 -13.94 -31.55 -28.43
C LEU A 699 -15.30 -32.24 -28.25
N PHE A 700 -16.21 -32.17 -29.22
CA PHE A 700 -17.49 -32.88 -29.16
C PHE A 700 -17.33 -34.40 -29.34
N THR A 701 -16.36 -34.85 -30.14
CA THR A 701 -16.03 -36.28 -30.29
C THR A 701 -15.44 -36.84 -29.01
N ASP A 702 -14.48 -36.16 -28.38
CA ASP A 702 -13.83 -36.59 -27.14
C ASP A 702 -14.83 -36.73 -25.98
N LEU A 703 -15.81 -35.83 -25.90
CA LEU A 703 -16.91 -35.91 -24.91
C LEU A 703 -17.88 -37.05 -25.20
N ALA A 704 -18.07 -37.42 -26.47
CA ALA A 704 -18.94 -38.52 -26.87
C ALA A 704 -18.27 -39.89 -26.68
N THR A 705 -16.93 -39.96 -26.66
CA THR A 705 -16.16 -41.21 -26.47
C THR A 705 -15.60 -41.39 -25.06
N ALA A 706 -15.72 -40.39 -24.18
CA ALA A 706 -15.24 -40.44 -22.81
C ALA A 706 -15.89 -41.56 -21.97
N CYS A 707 -15.05 -42.44 -21.42
CA CYS A 707 -15.45 -43.48 -20.48
C CYS A 707 -14.49 -43.50 -19.26
N PRO A 708 -14.97 -43.43 -18.00
CA PRO A 708 -16.37 -43.27 -17.59
C PRO A 708 -16.99 -41.94 -18.05
N ALA A 709 -18.31 -41.83 -17.94
CA ALA A 709 -19.06 -40.66 -18.40
C ALA A 709 -18.52 -39.34 -17.83
N PRO A 710 -18.45 -38.25 -18.64
CA PRO A 710 -17.81 -37.00 -18.24
C PRO A 710 -18.53 -36.36 -17.05
N THR A 711 -17.76 -35.95 -16.04
CA THR A 711 -18.31 -35.35 -14.82
C THR A 711 -18.98 -33.99 -15.11
N PRO A 712 -19.89 -33.50 -14.24
CA PRO A 712 -20.47 -32.17 -14.37
C PRO A 712 -19.44 -31.04 -14.43
N LEU A 713 -18.23 -31.24 -13.87
CA LEU A 713 -17.12 -30.29 -14.01
C LEU A 713 -16.53 -30.32 -15.42
N VAL A 714 -16.24 -31.51 -15.96
CA VAL A 714 -15.72 -31.70 -17.32
C VAL A 714 -16.68 -31.12 -18.36
N LEU A 715 -17.99 -31.36 -18.21
CA LEU A 715 -19.02 -30.79 -19.09
C LEU A 715 -19.04 -29.25 -19.05
N ARG A 716 -18.93 -28.64 -17.85
CA ARG A 716 -18.87 -27.17 -17.68
C ARG A 716 -17.58 -26.57 -18.26
N SER A 717 -16.45 -27.24 -18.08
CA SER A 717 -15.15 -26.88 -18.64
C SER A 717 -15.22 -26.92 -20.17
N ALA A 718 -15.65 -28.03 -20.75
CA ALA A 718 -15.87 -28.19 -22.17
C ALA A 718 -16.82 -27.14 -22.77
N LEU A 719 -17.90 -26.78 -22.06
CA LEU A 719 -18.81 -25.73 -22.51
C LEU A 719 -18.13 -24.35 -22.55
N ALA A 720 -17.26 -24.05 -21.59
CA ALA A 720 -16.45 -22.84 -21.62
C ALA A 720 -15.47 -22.85 -22.81
N HIS A 721 -14.83 -23.99 -23.09
CA HIS A 721 -13.91 -24.16 -24.23
C HIS A 721 -14.64 -23.95 -25.56
N ALA A 722 -15.81 -24.58 -25.74
CA ALA A 722 -16.62 -24.43 -26.94
C ALA A 722 -17.12 -22.99 -27.14
N LYS A 723 -17.43 -22.27 -26.05
CA LYS A 723 -17.78 -20.83 -26.08
C LYS A 723 -16.60 -19.92 -26.42
N ILE A 724 -15.36 -20.32 -26.12
CA ILE A 724 -14.15 -19.60 -26.55
C ILE A 724 -13.92 -19.83 -28.05
N LEU A 725 -13.94 -21.09 -28.51
CA LEU A 725 -13.75 -21.43 -29.93
C LEU A 725 -14.81 -20.77 -30.83
N LYS A 726 -16.08 -20.76 -30.41
CA LYS A 726 -17.16 -20.05 -31.13
C LYS A 726 -16.89 -18.56 -31.34
N ARG A 727 -16.16 -17.89 -30.43
CA ARG A 727 -15.81 -16.46 -30.59
C ARG A 727 -14.76 -16.20 -31.66
N ARG A 728 -13.97 -17.21 -32.03
CA ARG A 728 -13.01 -17.17 -33.15
C ARG A 728 -13.65 -17.43 -34.52
N CYS A 729 -14.94 -17.77 -34.55
CA CYS A 729 -15.73 -17.99 -35.77
C CYS A 729 -16.65 -16.78 -36.04
N PRO A 730 -16.29 -15.82 -36.92
CA PRO A 730 -17.21 -14.77 -37.34
C PRO A 730 -18.22 -15.32 -38.34
N GLY A 731 -19.47 -15.49 -37.88
CA GLY A 731 -20.59 -15.99 -38.67
C GLY A 731 -21.45 -16.98 -37.88
N PRO A 732 -22.53 -17.50 -38.48
CA PRO A 732 -23.24 -18.64 -37.91
C PRO A 732 -22.34 -19.89 -37.93
N LEU A 733 -22.40 -20.68 -36.87
CA LEU A 733 -21.72 -21.98 -36.85
C LEU A 733 -22.37 -22.94 -37.86
N PRO A 734 -21.59 -23.83 -38.51
CA PRO A 734 -22.11 -25.01 -39.19
C PRO A 734 -23.13 -25.78 -38.31
N GLN A 735 -24.17 -26.33 -38.94
CA GLN A 735 -25.32 -26.92 -38.23
C GLN A 735 -24.91 -28.03 -37.26
N ASP A 736 -23.94 -28.86 -37.63
CA ASP A 736 -23.38 -29.92 -36.78
C ASP A 736 -22.73 -29.35 -35.50
N LEU A 737 -21.96 -28.27 -35.63
CA LEU A 737 -21.34 -27.58 -34.50
C LEU A 737 -22.33 -26.80 -33.65
N HIS A 738 -23.38 -26.26 -34.26
CA HIS A 738 -24.48 -25.63 -33.55
C HIS A 738 -25.24 -26.65 -32.69
N THR A 739 -25.59 -27.80 -33.26
CA THR A 739 -26.25 -28.90 -32.55
C THR A 739 -25.37 -29.51 -31.46
N GLY A 740 -24.07 -29.71 -31.72
CA GLY A 740 -23.11 -30.19 -30.71
C GLY A 740 -22.99 -29.24 -29.51
N LEU A 741 -22.93 -27.93 -29.76
CA LEU A 741 -22.91 -26.92 -28.69
C LEU A 741 -24.22 -26.91 -27.90
N ALA A 742 -25.37 -26.96 -28.57
CA ALA A 742 -26.68 -27.01 -27.91
C ALA A 742 -26.84 -28.27 -27.04
N ARG A 743 -26.35 -29.43 -27.52
CA ARG A 743 -26.34 -30.68 -26.76
C ARG A 743 -25.47 -30.60 -25.51
N LEU A 744 -24.29 -29.98 -25.61
CA LEU A 744 -23.40 -29.73 -24.47
C LEU A 744 -24.00 -28.74 -23.47
N GLU A 745 -24.71 -27.71 -23.94
CA GLU A 745 -25.47 -26.79 -23.09
C GLU A 745 -26.60 -27.51 -22.33
N ALA A 746 -27.36 -28.40 -23.00
CA ALA A 746 -28.38 -29.23 -22.36
C ALA A 746 -27.78 -30.21 -21.32
N GLN A 747 -26.67 -30.88 -21.64
CA GLN A 747 -25.96 -31.78 -20.72
C GLN A 747 -25.44 -31.06 -19.46
N VAL A 748 -24.98 -29.82 -19.58
CA VAL A 748 -24.57 -28.99 -18.42
C VAL A 748 -25.76 -28.51 -17.58
N ASN A 749 -26.91 -28.29 -18.21
CA ASN A 749 -28.12 -27.77 -17.55
C ASN A 749 -28.96 -28.86 -16.86
N GLY A 750 -28.78 -30.13 -17.24
CA GLY A 750 -29.30 -31.29 -16.50
C GLY A 750 -30.69 -31.74 -16.90
N GLU A 751 -31.03 -31.71 -18.20
CA GLU A 751 -32.25 -32.34 -18.73
C GLU A 751 -31.91 -33.66 -19.42
N SER A 752 -32.47 -34.74 -18.90
CA SER A 752 -32.53 -36.03 -19.58
C SER A 752 -33.55 -35.96 -20.73
N VAL A 753 -33.07 -35.80 -21.96
CA VAL A 753 -33.86 -36.20 -23.13
C VAL A 753 -33.85 -37.73 -23.17
N THR A 754 -34.86 -38.35 -22.59
CA THR A 754 -35.22 -39.74 -22.90
C THR A 754 -35.89 -39.76 -24.28
N PRO A 755 -35.35 -40.51 -25.26
CA PRO A 755 -36.21 -41.07 -26.28
C PRO A 755 -37.17 -42.04 -25.60
N ASP A 756 -38.42 -42.02 -26.04
CA ASP A 756 -39.45 -42.96 -25.64
C ASP A 756 -39.10 -44.38 -26.14
N ASP A 757 -38.95 -45.34 -25.25
CA ASP A 757 -39.35 -46.73 -25.51
C ASP A 757 -39.50 -47.51 -24.19
N GLY A 758 -40.53 -48.34 -24.09
CA GLY A 758 -40.99 -48.92 -22.82
C GLY A 758 -40.38 -50.28 -22.47
N SER A 759 -39.91 -50.45 -21.23
CA SER A 759 -39.85 -51.74 -20.49
C SER A 759 -39.39 -51.57 -19.04
N THR A 760 -40.21 -52.04 -18.07
CA THR A 760 -39.79 -52.45 -16.72
C THR A 760 -39.44 -53.95 -16.76
N PRO A 761 -38.48 -54.50 -15.97
CA PRO A 761 -38.46 -54.46 -14.48
C PRO A 761 -37.01 -54.50 -13.88
N PRO A 762 -36.77 -55.01 -12.64
CA PRO A 762 -37.30 -54.62 -11.33
C PRO A 762 -36.21 -54.01 -10.40
N ALA A 763 -36.61 -53.59 -9.20
CA ALA A 763 -35.77 -52.88 -8.24
C ALA A 763 -34.57 -53.67 -7.70
N THR A 764 -33.43 -52.97 -7.52
CA THR A 764 -32.32 -53.39 -6.64
C THR A 764 -31.89 -52.18 -5.79
N HIS A 765 -31.73 -52.35 -4.47
CA HIS A 765 -31.35 -51.26 -3.56
C HIS A 765 -29.90 -50.81 -3.75
N PRO A 766 -29.60 -49.50 -3.83
CA PRO A 766 -28.25 -48.99 -3.63
C PRO A 766 -27.97 -48.73 -2.14
N SER A 767 -26.86 -49.29 -1.66
CA SER A 767 -26.27 -48.99 -0.34
C SER A 767 -25.58 -47.61 -0.30
N PRO A 768 -25.27 -47.04 0.89
CA PRO A 768 -25.05 -45.61 1.03
C PRO A 768 -23.59 -45.13 0.82
N ARG A 769 -23.49 -43.85 0.41
CA ARG A 769 -22.35 -42.91 0.60
C ARG A 769 -20.98 -43.34 0.06
N GLY A 770 -20.62 -42.80 -1.11
CA GLY A 770 -19.22 -42.51 -1.42
C GLY A 770 -18.70 -41.37 -0.53
N ALA A 771 -17.45 -41.49 -0.06
CA ALA A 771 -16.77 -40.46 0.73
C ALA A 771 -16.51 -39.19 -0.11
N PRO A 772 -16.41 -38.00 0.50
CA PRO A 772 -15.98 -36.80 -0.22
C PRO A 772 -14.56 -36.99 -0.77
N PRO A 773 -14.24 -36.44 -1.96
CA PRO A 773 -12.88 -36.48 -2.49
C PRO A 773 -11.94 -35.76 -1.54
N SER A 774 -10.74 -36.30 -1.33
CA SER A 774 -9.72 -35.63 -0.53
C SER A 774 -9.30 -34.32 -1.19
N ASP A 775 -8.97 -33.30 -0.37
CA ASP A 775 -8.61 -31.96 -0.87
C ASP A 775 -7.46 -32.01 -1.90
N LEU A 776 -6.53 -32.97 -1.75
CA LEU A 776 -5.44 -33.22 -2.69
C LEU A 776 -5.92 -33.55 -4.12
N ALA A 777 -6.99 -34.34 -4.26
CA ALA A 777 -7.55 -34.66 -5.58
C ALA A 777 -8.22 -33.43 -6.22
N ALA A 778 -8.94 -32.64 -5.41
CA ALA A 778 -9.56 -31.39 -5.86
C ALA A 778 -8.53 -30.32 -6.27
N PHE A 779 -7.39 -30.24 -5.57
CA PHE A 779 -6.28 -29.37 -5.94
C PHE A 779 -5.59 -29.83 -7.24
N ALA A 780 -5.37 -31.13 -7.42
CA ALA A 780 -4.78 -31.68 -8.66
C ALA A 780 -5.66 -31.42 -9.89
N GLU A 781 -6.98 -31.61 -9.76
CA GLU A 781 -7.95 -31.32 -10.83
C GLU A 781 -7.97 -29.82 -11.17
N ALA A 782 -7.99 -28.94 -10.16
CA ALA A 782 -7.91 -27.49 -10.37
C ALA A 782 -6.57 -27.03 -10.98
N GLY A 783 -5.47 -27.72 -10.66
CA GLY A 783 -4.15 -27.50 -11.26
C GLY A 783 -4.15 -27.81 -12.76
N ALA A 784 -4.71 -28.95 -13.16
CA ALA A 784 -4.83 -29.35 -14.56
C ALA A 784 -5.75 -28.39 -15.37
N GLU A 785 -6.92 -28.03 -14.81
CA GLU A 785 -7.86 -27.06 -15.40
C GLU A 785 -7.18 -25.70 -15.62
N PHE A 786 -6.39 -25.25 -14.65
CA PHE A 786 -5.66 -23.99 -14.74
C PHE A 786 -4.49 -24.04 -15.75
N ALA A 787 -3.70 -25.12 -15.75
CA ALA A 787 -2.59 -25.30 -16.69
C ALA A 787 -3.07 -25.28 -18.15
N TRP A 788 -4.24 -25.89 -18.42
CA TRP A 788 -4.88 -25.83 -19.74
C TRP A 788 -5.31 -24.41 -20.11
N LEU A 789 -5.94 -23.65 -19.20
CA LEU A 789 -6.31 -22.26 -19.44
C LEU A 789 -5.09 -21.38 -19.76
N MET A 790 -3.94 -21.65 -19.13
CA MET A 790 -2.69 -20.94 -19.46
C MET A 790 -2.14 -21.29 -20.85
N LYS A 791 -2.37 -22.51 -21.35
CA LYS A 791 -2.03 -22.91 -22.72
C LYS A 791 -2.91 -22.17 -23.74
N GLU A 792 -4.22 -22.09 -23.52
CA GLU A 792 -5.13 -21.33 -24.38
C GLU A 792 -4.88 -19.83 -24.35
N ILE A 793 -4.51 -19.27 -23.20
CA ILE A 793 -4.10 -17.87 -23.11
C ILE A 793 -2.89 -17.63 -24.01
N ARG A 794 -1.86 -18.48 -23.98
CA ARG A 794 -0.68 -18.34 -24.86
C ARG A 794 -1.04 -18.45 -26.33
N ALA A 795 -1.84 -19.45 -26.72
CA ALA A 795 -2.32 -19.60 -28.10
C ALA A 795 -3.14 -18.38 -28.58
N ALA A 796 -3.96 -17.80 -27.71
CA ALA A 796 -4.70 -16.57 -28.00
C ALA A 796 -3.79 -15.33 -28.08
N GLN A 797 -2.74 -15.26 -27.27
CA GLN A 797 -1.72 -14.20 -27.35
C GLN A 797 -0.92 -14.27 -28.66
N GLU A 798 -0.58 -15.48 -29.12
CA GLU A 798 0.10 -15.74 -30.41
C GLU A 798 -0.79 -15.39 -31.62
N ALA A 799 -2.11 -15.64 -31.52
CA ALA A 799 -3.08 -15.20 -32.54
C ALA A 799 -3.34 -13.68 -32.55
N GLY A 800 -3.09 -12.99 -31.43
CA GLY A 800 -3.42 -11.58 -31.23
C GLY A 800 -4.87 -11.33 -30.77
N ASP A 801 -5.58 -12.35 -30.30
CA ASP A 801 -7.00 -12.29 -29.93
C ASP A 801 -7.18 -11.79 -28.50
N LEU A 802 -7.27 -10.46 -28.35
CA LEU A 802 -7.47 -9.81 -27.05
C LEU A 802 -8.75 -10.27 -26.34
N ALA A 803 -9.83 -10.53 -27.07
CA ALA A 803 -11.11 -10.91 -26.49
C ALA A 803 -11.06 -12.33 -25.91
N ALA A 804 -10.43 -13.29 -26.61
CA ALA A 804 -10.19 -14.63 -26.07
C ALA A 804 -9.23 -14.59 -24.87
N VAL A 805 -8.12 -13.84 -24.92
CA VAL A 805 -7.21 -13.71 -23.78
C VAL A 805 -7.92 -13.13 -22.56
N GLN A 806 -8.71 -12.06 -22.71
CA GLN A 806 -9.49 -11.49 -21.61
C GLN A 806 -10.53 -12.47 -21.06
N THR A 807 -11.16 -13.27 -21.92
CA THR A 807 -12.15 -14.29 -21.53
C THR A 807 -11.50 -15.43 -20.74
N ALA A 808 -10.44 -16.03 -21.27
CA ALA A 808 -9.71 -17.10 -20.61
C ALA A 808 -9.07 -16.62 -19.30
N ARG A 809 -8.53 -15.39 -19.27
CA ARG A 809 -8.05 -14.72 -18.05
C ARG A 809 -9.14 -14.55 -16.99
N HIS A 810 -10.37 -14.22 -17.40
CA HIS A 810 -11.51 -14.06 -16.50
C HIS A 810 -11.93 -15.41 -15.88
N LEU A 811 -11.92 -16.49 -16.67
CA LEU A 811 -12.18 -17.86 -16.21
C LEU A 811 -11.06 -18.40 -15.30
N ALA A 812 -9.80 -18.08 -15.60
CA ALA A 812 -8.64 -18.44 -14.81
C ALA A 812 -8.63 -17.76 -13.41
N GLY A 813 -9.21 -16.56 -13.28
CA GLY A 813 -9.20 -15.77 -12.04
C GLY A 813 -9.81 -16.47 -10.81
N PRO A 814 -11.05 -17.00 -10.86
CA PRO A 814 -11.66 -17.76 -9.77
C PRO A 814 -10.88 -19.02 -9.38
N ILE A 815 -10.37 -19.76 -10.38
CA ILE A 815 -9.59 -20.99 -10.14
C ILE A 815 -8.29 -20.64 -9.41
N TYR A 816 -7.54 -19.65 -9.92
CA TYR A 816 -6.34 -19.11 -9.29
C TYR A 816 -6.57 -18.58 -7.87
N GLY A 817 -7.68 -17.88 -7.64
CA GLY A 817 -7.97 -17.25 -6.35
C GLY A 817 -8.49 -18.21 -5.27
N ARG A 818 -9.21 -19.27 -5.67
CA ARG A 818 -10.01 -20.08 -4.74
C ARG A 818 -9.77 -21.60 -4.81
N ARG A 819 -9.32 -22.14 -5.95
CA ARG A 819 -9.22 -23.60 -6.19
C ARG A 819 -7.79 -24.12 -6.41
N LEU A 820 -6.83 -23.28 -6.80
CA LEU A 820 -5.41 -23.68 -6.84
C LEU A 820 -4.83 -23.79 -5.43
N SER A 821 -3.91 -24.74 -5.25
CA SER A 821 -3.08 -24.84 -4.05
C SER A 821 -2.26 -23.55 -3.85
N PRO A 822 -1.77 -23.26 -2.62
CA PRO A 822 -0.89 -22.11 -2.39
C PRO A 822 0.40 -22.16 -3.21
N GLU A 823 0.93 -23.36 -3.47
CA GLU A 823 2.19 -23.59 -4.17
C GLU A 823 2.05 -23.40 -5.70
N ASP A 824 1.01 -23.97 -6.31
CA ASP A 824 0.70 -23.73 -7.73
C ASP A 824 0.42 -22.25 -7.99
N ARG A 825 -0.30 -21.60 -7.07
CA ARG A 825 -0.62 -20.18 -7.16
C ARG A 825 0.63 -19.31 -7.12
N ALA A 826 1.63 -19.65 -6.31
CA ALA A 826 2.93 -18.99 -6.31
C ALA A 826 3.64 -19.19 -7.67
N THR A 827 3.67 -20.43 -8.18
CA THR A 827 4.26 -20.80 -9.48
C THR A 827 3.65 -20.04 -10.65
N TYR A 828 2.32 -19.90 -10.70
CA TYR A 828 1.61 -19.21 -11.79
C TYR A 828 1.44 -17.69 -11.61
N THR A 829 1.82 -17.12 -10.46
CA THR A 829 1.74 -15.67 -10.19
C THR A 829 2.45 -14.81 -11.26
N PRO A 830 3.68 -15.11 -11.73
CA PRO A 830 4.37 -14.30 -12.73
C PRO A 830 3.61 -14.30 -14.07
N LEU A 831 3.19 -15.47 -14.52
CA LEU A 831 2.47 -15.67 -15.78
C LEU A 831 1.15 -14.87 -15.82
N MET A 832 0.40 -14.85 -14.72
CA MET A 832 -0.83 -14.06 -14.60
C MET A 832 -0.61 -12.53 -14.63
N ARG A 833 0.61 -12.06 -14.33
CA ARG A 833 1.03 -10.65 -14.50
C ARG A 833 1.43 -10.34 -15.94
N GLU A 834 2.16 -11.22 -16.61
CA GLU A 834 2.52 -11.10 -18.03
C GLU A 834 1.27 -10.99 -18.92
N VAL A 835 0.29 -11.88 -18.70
CA VAL A 835 -1.02 -11.84 -19.37
C VAL A 835 -1.76 -10.52 -19.09
N LYS A 836 -1.59 -9.93 -17.90
CA LYS A 836 -2.20 -8.63 -17.57
C LYS A 836 -1.56 -7.50 -18.39
N ALA A 837 -0.23 -7.48 -18.47
CA ALA A 837 0.51 -6.49 -19.23
C ALA A 837 0.18 -6.58 -20.73
N TRP A 838 0.17 -7.79 -21.28
CA TRP A 838 -0.20 -8.02 -22.68
C TRP A 838 -1.61 -7.51 -23.01
N CYS A 839 -2.61 -7.75 -22.15
CA CYS A 839 -3.96 -7.21 -22.33
C CYS A 839 -4.00 -5.66 -22.33
N GLN A 840 -3.09 -5.00 -21.62
CA GLN A 840 -2.99 -3.54 -21.54
C GLN A 840 -2.22 -2.93 -22.72
N GLU A 841 -1.37 -3.71 -23.39
CA GLU A 841 -0.65 -3.30 -24.60
C GLU A 841 -1.52 -3.40 -25.86
N GLN A 842 -2.40 -4.41 -25.92
CA GLN A 842 -3.28 -4.67 -27.07
C GLN A 842 -4.60 -3.88 -27.05
N ASP A 843 -4.89 -3.11 -25.98
CA ASP A 843 -6.16 -2.37 -25.86
C ASP A 843 -6.34 -1.39 -27.05
N PRO A 844 -7.41 -1.54 -27.86
CA PRO A 844 -7.66 -0.68 -29.02
C PRO A 844 -7.91 0.79 -28.64
N ASN A 845 -8.37 1.07 -27.42
CA ASN A 845 -8.57 2.44 -26.92
C ASN A 845 -7.25 3.13 -26.48
N THR A 846 -6.11 2.43 -26.57
CA THR A 846 -4.80 3.04 -26.32
C THR A 846 -4.36 3.91 -27.50
N ASP A 847 -4.03 5.16 -27.20
CA ASP A 847 -3.43 6.14 -28.11
C ASP A 847 -2.27 5.51 -28.93
N PRO A 848 -2.26 5.64 -30.27
CA PRO A 848 -1.26 4.99 -31.12
C PRO A 848 0.18 5.49 -30.86
N ILE A 849 0.35 6.74 -30.43
CA ILE A 849 1.64 7.33 -30.07
C ILE A 849 2.11 6.73 -28.73
N LEU A 850 1.21 6.56 -27.76
CA LEU A 850 1.52 5.85 -26.51
C LEU A 850 1.91 4.39 -26.77
N ARG A 851 1.19 3.70 -27.68
CA ARG A 851 1.49 2.32 -28.10
C ARG A 851 2.90 2.23 -28.72
N ARG A 852 3.27 3.18 -29.59
CA ARG A 852 4.63 3.24 -30.18
C ARG A 852 5.70 3.51 -29.12
N ILE A 853 5.47 4.41 -28.17
CA ILE A 853 6.40 4.67 -27.06
C ILE A 853 6.61 3.41 -26.20
N ARG A 854 5.55 2.65 -25.90
CA ARG A 854 5.65 1.35 -25.19
C ARG A 854 6.48 0.33 -25.95
N GLN A 855 6.31 0.23 -27.28
CA GLN A 855 7.11 -0.68 -28.12
C GLN A 855 8.60 -0.36 -28.06
N ILE A 856 9.00 0.91 -28.22
CA ILE A 856 10.41 1.31 -28.15
C ILE A 856 11.00 1.06 -26.74
N LEU A 857 10.22 1.29 -25.69
CA LEU A 857 10.63 0.97 -24.31
C LEU A 857 10.81 -0.54 -24.09
N ALA A 858 9.97 -1.38 -24.68
CA ALA A 858 10.12 -2.84 -24.64
C ALA A 858 11.32 -3.33 -25.47
N GLU A 859 11.62 -2.70 -26.61
CA GLU A 859 12.82 -2.97 -27.41
C GLU A 859 14.11 -2.60 -26.65
N LEU A 860 14.16 -1.42 -26.03
CA LEU A 860 15.23 -1.04 -25.11
C LEU A 860 15.36 -2.03 -23.93
N GLY A 861 14.23 -2.46 -23.36
CA GLY A 861 14.17 -3.47 -22.29
C GLY A 861 14.78 -4.82 -22.70
N ARG A 862 14.48 -5.30 -23.91
CA ARG A 862 15.03 -6.56 -24.45
C ARG A 862 16.51 -6.47 -24.82
N ALA A 863 16.96 -5.34 -25.37
CA ALA A 863 18.37 -5.14 -25.74
C ALA A 863 19.29 -4.89 -24.51
N GLY A 864 18.71 -4.39 -23.41
CA GLY A 864 19.39 -4.27 -22.12
C GLY A 864 20.66 -3.41 -22.19
N ASN A 865 21.74 -3.90 -21.58
CA ASN A 865 23.01 -3.18 -21.56
C ASN A 865 23.83 -3.31 -22.86
N ASN A 866 23.44 -4.17 -23.80
CA ASN A 866 24.27 -4.50 -24.97
C ASN A 866 24.10 -3.50 -26.14
N LEU A 867 23.15 -2.58 -26.04
CA LEU A 867 22.89 -1.58 -27.07
C LEU A 867 24.01 -0.52 -27.16
N ALA A 868 24.37 -0.09 -28.37
CA ALA A 868 25.36 0.98 -28.56
C ALA A 868 24.86 2.34 -28.02
N THR A 869 25.77 3.20 -27.55
CA THR A 869 25.43 4.52 -26.97
C THR A 869 24.68 5.43 -27.95
N GLU A 870 25.03 5.38 -29.24
CA GLU A 870 24.37 6.14 -30.30
C GLU A 870 22.95 5.64 -30.58
N GLN A 871 22.75 4.31 -30.61
CA GLN A 871 21.43 3.70 -30.77
C GLN A 871 20.52 4.03 -29.58
N LEU A 872 21.07 4.02 -28.35
CA LEU A 872 20.34 4.44 -27.15
C LEU A 872 19.94 5.91 -27.22
N ALA A 873 20.80 6.79 -27.74
CA ALA A 873 20.46 8.19 -27.99
C ALA A 873 19.36 8.35 -29.05
N ALA A 874 19.43 7.59 -30.14
CA ALA A 874 18.42 7.61 -31.21
C ALA A 874 17.02 7.20 -30.71
N PHE A 875 16.89 6.07 -30.00
CA PHE A 875 15.59 5.65 -29.43
C PHE A 875 15.04 6.63 -28.40
N LEU A 876 15.90 7.24 -27.57
CA LEU A 876 15.49 8.27 -26.62
C LEU A 876 15.08 9.59 -27.28
N TYR A 877 15.65 9.89 -28.44
CA TYR A 877 15.24 11.01 -29.29
C TYR A 877 13.89 10.72 -29.98
N GLU A 878 13.68 9.51 -30.51
CA GLU A 878 12.41 9.06 -31.10
C GLU A 878 11.28 9.14 -30.06
N ILE A 879 11.46 8.53 -28.88
CA ILE A 879 10.49 8.65 -27.77
C ILE A 879 10.28 10.13 -27.39
N GLY A 880 11.35 10.94 -27.36
CA GLY A 880 11.27 12.37 -27.09
C GLY A 880 10.47 13.16 -28.13
N SER A 881 10.44 12.69 -29.38
CA SER A 881 9.66 13.29 -30.47
C SER A 881 8.20 12.87 -30.41
N LEU A 882 7.94 11.56 -30.31
CA LEU A 882 6.59 11.01 -30.12
C LEU A 882 5.92 11.62 -28.89
N ARG A 883 6.67 11.81 -27.79
CA ARG A 883 6.18 12.44 -26.56
C ARG A 883 5.62 13.85 -26.75
N ARG A 884 6.13 14.62 -27.74
CA ARG A 884 5.68 15.99 -28.07
C ARG A 884 4.42 16.01 -28.95
N GLN A 885 4.12 14.90 -29.63
CA GLN A 885 2.93 14.74 -30.48
C GLN A 885 1.71 14.22 -29.69
N LEU A 886 1.88 13.94 -28.39
CA LEU A 886 0.89 13.31 -27.53
C LEU A 886 0.26 14.38 -26.62
N ASP A 887 -0.99 14.75 -26.89
CA ASP A 887 -1.73 15.84 -26.21
C ASP A 887 -1.85 15.64 -24.68
N ARG A 888 -1.79 14.39 -24.23
CA ARG A 888 -1.90 14.01 -22.81
C ARG A 888 -0.53 13.78 -22.17
N ARG A 889 -0.49 13.77 -20.84
CA ARG A 889 0.74 13.35 -20.14
C ARG A 889 0.97 11.86 -20.33
N LEU A 890 2.24 11.47 -20.49
CA LEU A 890 2.63 10.05 -20.53
C LEU A 890 2.25 9.41 -19.19
N PRO A 891 1.72 8.19 -19.15
CA PRO A 891 1.45 7.54 -17.88
C PRO A 891 2.76 7.31 -17.10
N VAL A 892 2.62 7.21 -15.78
CA VAL A 892 3.75 7.34 -14.83
C VAL A 892 4.82 6.27 -15.06
N LEU A 893 4.41 5.05 -15.44
CA LEU A 893 5.30 3.91 -15.64
C LEU A 893 6.27 4.15 -16.81
N GLU A 894 5.75 4.62 -17.94
CA GLU A 894 6.51 4.93 -19.14
C GLU A 894 7.42 6.14 -18.91
N GLU A 895 6.95 7.17 -18.18
CA GLU A 895 7.77 8.34 -17.87
C GLU A 895 8.99 7.98 -16.98
N VAL A 896 8.81 7.05 -16.03
CA VAL A 896 9.91 6.52 -15.20
C VAL A 896 10.91 5.73 -16.06
N GLN A 897 10.45 4.87 -16.97
CA GLN A 897 11.33 4.11 -17.86
C GLN A 897 12.16 5.02 -18.78
N VAL A 898 11.54 6.05 -19.39
CA VAL A 898 12.27 7.04 -20.20
C VAL A 898 13.33 7.79 -19.38
N LYS A 899 13.01 8.17 -18.13
CA LYS A 899 13.98 8.81 -17.23
C LYS A 899 15.16 7.90 -16.86
N ARG A 900 14.93 6.60 -16.64
CA ARG A 900 15.98 5.60 -16.41
C ARG A 900 16.95 5.54 -17.59
N TRP A 901 16.44 5.33 -18.80
CA TRP A 901 17.27 5.21 -20.00
C TRP A 901 18.04 6.50 -20.30
N LYS A 902 17.46 7.69 -20.06
CA LYS A 902 18.19 8.98 -20.15
C LYS A 902 19.34 9.11 -19.15
N ARG A 903 19.19 8.60 -17.92
CA ARG A 903 20.30 8.54 -16.93
C ARG A 903 21.40 7.59 -17.40
N GLN A 904 21.03 6.44 -17.96
CA GLN A 904 21.98 5.45 -18.49
C GLN A 904 22.76 5.97 -19.70
N LEU A 905 22.11 6.70 -20.62
CA LEU A 905 22.80 7.41 -21.70
C LEU A 905 23.79 8.43 -21.14
N LYS A 906 23.36 9.28 -20.20
CA LYS A 906 24.22 10.29 -19.58
C LYS A 906 25.46 9.68 -18.90
N ALA A 907 25.28 8.56 -18.17
CA ALA A 907 26.40 7.84 -17.57
C ALA A 907 27.40 7.36 -18.64
N ARG A 908 26.92 6.76 -19.73
CA ARG A 908 27.78 6.29 -20.85
C ARG A 908 28.52 7.42 -21.55
N THR A 909 27.88 8.57 -21.79
CA THR A 909 28.54 9.74 -22.40
C THR A 909 29.50 10.45 -21.44
N SER A 910 29.29 10.34 -20.12
CA SER A 910 30.22 10.85 -19.10
C SER A 910 31.39 9.93 -18.78
N SER A 911 31.36 8.67 -19.26
CA SER A 911 32.43 7.67 -19.07
C SER A 911 33.29 7.45 -20.32
N ALA A 912 33.16 8.27 -21.36
CA ALA A 912 34.02 8.22 -22.55
C ALA A 912 35.37 8.93 -22.27
N PRO A 913 36.52 8.21 -22.19
CA PRO A 913 37.82 8.82 -21.93
C PRO A 913 38.52 9.21 -23.25
N HIS A 914 39.46 10.15 -23.16
CA HIS A 914 40.40 10.44 -24.24
C HIS A 914 41.26 9.21 -24.61
N HIS A 915 41.67 9.13 -25.87
CA HIS A 915 42.60 8.13 -26.38
C HIS A 915 43.93 8.07 -25.59
N ALA A 916 44.32 6.85 -25.22
CA ALA A 916 45.72 6.42 -25.07
C ALA A 916 45.80 4.92 -25.44
N ALA A 917 46.96 4.48 -25.92
CA ALA A 917 47.15 3.24 -26.70
C ALA A 917 47.51 2.01 -25.82
N PRO A 918 47.74 0.80 -26.39
CA PRO A 918 47.39 -0.47 -25.76
C PRO A 918 48.46 -1.05 -24.82
N TYR A 919 48.03 -1.97 -23.95
CA TYR A 919 48.92 -2.97 -23.33
C TYR A 919 48.31 -4.38 -23.36
N ALA A 920 49.19 -5.38 -23.30
CA ALA A 920 48.97 -6.74 -23.77
C ALA A 920 47.91 -7.57 -22.99
N ALA A 921 47.41 -8.60 -23.67
CA ALA A 921 46.55 -9.64 -23.11
C ALA A 921 47.34 -10.71 -22.36
N ASP A 922 46.69 -11.43 -21.45
CA ASP A 922 46.99 -12.84 -21.11
C ASP A 922 45.79 -13.52 -20.41
N PRO A 923 45.74 -14.87 -20.30
CA PRO A 923 44.52 -15.60 -20.64
C PRO A 923 43.55 -15.97 -19.50
N VAL A 924 42.31 -16.24 -19.92
CA VAL A 924 41.20 -16.77 -19.13
C VAL A 924 41.47 -18.20 -18.64
N LYS A 925 41.08 -18.51 -17.39
CA LYS A 925 40.89 -19.89 -16.89
C LYS A 925 39.39 -20.24 -16.77
N PRO A 926 39.00 -21.51 -16.98
CA PRO A 926 37.60 -21.89 -17.18
C PRO A 926 36.77 -22.06 -15.90
N VAL A 927 35.46 -22.08 -16.13
CA VAL A 927 34.32 -22.11 -15.18
C VAL A 927 34.13 -23.49 -14.54
N PRO A 928 33.43 -23.58 -13.38
CA PRO A 928 32.30 -24.52 -13.31
C PRO A 928 30.99 -23.86 -12.85
N GLY A 929 29.88 -24.35 -13.41
CA GLY A 929 28.54 -23.76 -13.29
C GLY A 929 27.76 -24.12 -12.02
N PRO A 930 26.47 -23.73 -11.97
CA PRO A 930 25.69 -23.69 -10.73
C PRO A 930 25.16 -25.07 -10.30
N LYS A 931 25.11 -25.31 -8.98
CA LYS A 931 24.26 -26.35 -8.40
C LYS A 931 22.97 -25.73 -7.88
N ALA A 932 21.84 -26.23 -8.37
CA ALA A 932 20.52 -25.85 -7.90
C ALA A 932 20.31 -26.30 -6.44
N THR A 933 19.65 -25.48 -5.64
CA THR A 933 19.11 -25.86 -4.33
C THR A 933 17.68 -25.35 -4.23
N THR A 934 16.77 -26.18 -3.73
CA THR A 934 15.33 -25.91 -3.57
C THR A 934 15.07 -24.80 -2.53
N PRO A 935 13.98 -24.02 -2.65
CA PRO A 935 13.79 -22.82 -1.83
C PRO A 935 13.18 -23.12 -0.45
N SER A 936 13.84 -22.65 0.60
CA SER A 936 13.26 -22.45 1.94
C SER A 936 12.51 -21.10 2.03
N PRO A 937 11.63 -20.90 3.04
CA PRO A 937 10.91 -19.62 3.23
C PRO A 937 11.88 -18.44 3.49
N PRO A 938 11.44 -17.19 3.27
CA PRO A 938 12.35 -16.05 3.14
C PRO A 938 12.99 -15.66 4.48
N ASP A 939 14.30 -15.91 4.58
CA ASP A 939 15.13 -15.39 5.67
C ASP A 939 15.19 -13.87 5.69
N ARG A 940 15.40 -13.33 6.90
CA ARG A 940 15.60 -11.89 7.16
C ARG A 940 16.87 -11.40 6.47
N LEU A 941 16.91 -10.14 6.04
CA LEU A 941 18.11 -9.62 5.39
C LEU A 941 19.26 -9.37 6.40
N PRO A 942 20.51 -9.77 6.07
CA PRO A 942 21.68 -9.36 6.83
C PRO A 942 21.81 -7.84 6.90
N ILE A 943 22.29 -7.32 8.03
CA ILE A 943 22.39 -5.86 8.27
C ILE A 943 23.24 -5.14 7.23
N GLU A 944 24.31 -5.78 6.73
CA GLU A 944 25.13 -5.26 5.62
C GLU A 944 24.36 -5.10 4.32
N THR A 945 23.38 -5.98 4.06
CA THR A 945 22.48 -5.87 2.91
C THR A 945 21.46 -4.76 3.14
N ILE A 946 20.97 -4.60 4.38
CA ILE A 946 20.08 -3.49 4.74
C ILE A 946 20.78 -2.13 4.55
N ASP A 947 22.03 -1.96 5.02
CA ASP A 947 22.77 -0.70 4.86
C ASP A 947 23.11 -0.39 3.38
N LYS A 948 23.47 -1.42 2.57
CA LYS A 948 23.66 -1.27 1.12
C LYS A 948 22.37 -0.82 0.42
N LEU A 949 21.23 -1.43 0.76
CA LEU A 949 19.93 -1.05 0.23
C LEU A 949 19.48 0.34 0.70
N ALA A 950 19.77 0.68 1.95
CA ALA A 950 19.46 1.98 2.53
C ALA A 950 20.25 3.12 1.86
N SER A 951 21.52 2.91 1.52
CA SER A 951 22.31 3.89 0.74
C SER A 951 21.63 4.21 -0.60
N ILE A 952 21.23 3.18 -1.35
CA ILE A 952 20.56 3.34 -2.65
C ILE A 952 19.16 3.97 -2.48
N ALA A 953 18.40 3.55 -1.47
CA ALA A 953 17.08 4.12 -1.16
C ALA A 953 17.17 5.60 -0.74
N ARG A 954 18.20 5.97 0.03
CA ARG A 954 18.48 7.35 0.46
C ARG A 954 18.69 8.26 -0.75
N ASP A 955 19.44 7.81 -1.77
CA ASP A 955 19.63 8.60 -2.99
C ASP A 955 18.37 8.70 -3.86
N VAL A 956 17.56 7.64 -3.95
CA VAL A 956 16.24 7.68 -4.60
C VAL A 956 15.29 8.67 -3.89
N LEU A 957 15.33 8.75 -2.56
CA LEU A 957 14.52 9.67 -1.77
C LEU A 957 15.00 11.11 -1.88
N LYS A 958 16.33 11.37 -1.92
CA LYS A 958 16.89 12.69 -2.24
C LYS A 958 16.42 13.19 -3.62
N ASP A 959 16.46 12.32 -4.63
CA ASP A 959 15.97 12.63 -5.97
C ASP A 959 14.46 12.94 -5.99
N ALA A 960 13.67 12.21 -5.20
CA ALA A 960 12.24 12.47 -5.05
C ALA A 960 11.97 13.81 -4.34
N ALA A 961 12.75 14.14 -3.31
CA ALA A 961 12.67 15.41 -2.58
C ALA A 961 12.97 16.61 -3.51
N ARG A 962 14.05 16.53 -4.28
CA ARG A 962 14.48 17.55 -5.26
C ARG A 962 13.49 17.78 -6.38
N SER A 963 12.95 16.69 -6.94
CA SER A 963 12.04 16.76 -8.10
C SER A 963 10.63 17.23 -7.76
N GLY A 964 10.29 17.40 -6.47
CA GLY A 964 8.97 17.84 -6.02
C GLY A 964 7.83 16.88 -6.38
N GLY A 965 8.16 15.63 -6.73
CA GLY A 965 7.20 14.64 -7.20
C GLY A 965 6.24 14.13 -6.12
N SER A 966 5.27 13.30 -6.54
CA SER A 966 4.38 12.58 -5.63
C SER A 966 5.16 11.76 -4.60
N LEU A 967 4.52 11.51 -3.45
CA LEU A 967 5.03 10.60 -2.43
C LEU A 967 5.24 9.20 -3.02
N LEU A 968 6.16 8.43 -2.44
CA LEU A 968 6.57 7.12 -2.94
C LEU A 968 5.91 6.00 -2.12
N THR A 969 5.24 5.08 -2.78
CA THR A 969 4.92 3.79 -2.16
C THR A 969 6.17 2.92 -2.07
N TRP A 970 6.15 1.85 -1.27
CA TRP A 970 7.18 0.80 -1.32
C TRP A 970 7.33 0.17 -2.71
N GLY A 971 6.25 0.12 -3.50
CA GLY A 971 6.28 -0.28 -4.90
C GLY A 971 7.11 0.69 -5.75
N ASP A 972 6.88 2.00 -5.61
CA ASP A 972 7.65 3.04 -6.31
C ASP A 972 9.12 3.04 -5.90
N LEU A 973 9.41 2.86 -4.61
CA LEU A 973 10.78 2.77 -4.10
C LEU A 973 11.50 1.57 -4.72
N ARG A 974 10.88 0.37 -4.71
CA ARG A 974 11.43 -0.84 -5.36
C ARG A 974 11.65 -0.66 -6.85
N LEU A 975 10.70 -0.04 -7.56
CA LEU A 975 10.80 0.24 -9.00
C LEU A 975 11.94 1.23 -9.32
N ARG A 976 12.10 2.28 -8.51
CA ARG A 976 13.18 3.27 -8.66
C ARG A 976 14.56 2.73 -8.28
N MET A 977 14.62 1.76 -7.37
CA MET A 977 15.82 0.96 -7.08
C MET A 977 16.07 -0.15 -8.13
N ALA A 978 15.39 -0.11 -9.28
CA ALA A 978 15.55 -1.01 -10.42
C ALA A 978 15.42 -2.51 -10.10
N GLY A 979 14.61 -2.86 -9.10
CA GLY A 979 14.42 -4.24 -8.65
C GLY A 979 15.48 -4.75 -7.65
N GLY A 980 16.49 -3.94 -7.31
CA GLY A 980 17.49 -4.29 -6.29
C GLY A 980 16.94 -4.41 -4.87
N LEU A 981 15.74 -3.87 -4.59
CA LEU A 981 15.05 -4.01 -3.31
C LEU A 981 14.14 -5.26 -3.33
N PRO A 982 14.47 -6.34 -2.59
CA PRO A 982 13.64 -7.55 -2.55
C PRO A 982 12.29 -7.31 -1.84
N HIS A 983 11.50 -8.38 -1.69
CA HIS A 983 10.35 -8.38 -0.77
C HIS A 983 10.86 -8.49 0.67
N VAL A 984 11.28 -7.36 1.24
CA VAL A 984 11.72 -7.24 2.63
C VAL A 984 10.57 -7.45 3.62
N HIS A 985 10.87 -8.13 4.72
CA HIS A 985 10.00 -8.28 5.88
C HIS A 985 9.62 -6.90 6.47
N PRO A 986 8.42 -6.68 7.05
CA PRO A 986 8.01 -5.38 7.59
C PRO A 986 8.97 -4.77 8.62
N ASP A 987 9.64 -5.59 9.44
CA ASP A 987 10.68 -5.11 10.35
C ASP A 987 11.93 -4.62 9.58
N ASP A 988 12.38 -5.35 8.54
CA ASP A 988 13.54 -4.98 7.72
C ASP A 988 13.25 -3.73 6.86
N GLN A 989 11.97 -3.49 6.53
CA GLN A 989 11.51 -2.22 5.95
C GLN A 989 11.67 -1.05 6.94
N GLY A 990 11.42 -1.28 8.22
CA GLY A 990 11.68 -0.31 9.29
C GLY A 990 13.17 -0.01 9.43
N GLU A 991 13.99 -1.03 9.62
CA GLU A 991 15.45 -0.91 9.74
C GLU A 991 16.09 -0.23 8.51
N LEU A 992 15.61 -0.54 7.30
CA LEU A 992 16.07 0.12 6.08
C LEU A 992 15.76 1.62 6.08
N LEU A 993 14.57 2.05 6.50
CA LEU A 993 14.23 3.47 6.58
C LEU A 993 14.95 4.19 7.74
N VAL A 994 15.21 3.50 8.86
CA VAL A 994 16.07 4.01 9.93
C VAL A 994 17.50 4.20 9.43
N ALA A 995 18.05 3.23 8.68
CA ALA A 995 19.36 3.34 8.06
C ALA A 995 19.42 4.47 7.00
N VAL A 996 18.36 4.66 6.21
CA VAL A 996 18.22 5.77 5.24
C VAL A 996 18.36 7.13 5.92
N ASP A 997 17.84 7.31 7.12
CA ASP A 997 17.80 8.61 7.82
C ASP A 997 18.75 8.71 9.02
N ARG A 998 19.59 7.70 9.25
CA ARG A 998 20.57 7.63 10.35
C ARG A 998 21.53 8.83 10.43
N GLU A 999 21.77 9.47 9.28
CA GLU A 999 22.64 10.66 9.14
C GLU A 999 21.85 11.99 9.02
N THR A 1000 20.53 11.96 9.03
CA THR A 1000 19.70 13.17 8.82
C THR A 1000 19.65 14.00 10.11
N PRO A 1001 20.07 15.29 10.12
CA PRO A 1001 20.19 16.09 11.34
C PRO A 1001 18.88 16.25 12.12
N VAL A 1002 18.95 16.32 13.45
CA VAL A 1002 17.78 16.35 14.37
C VAL A 1002 16.79 17.50 14.08
N GLY A 1003 17.29 18.63 13.54
CA GLY A 1003 16.46 19.78 13.14
C GLY A 1003 15.92 19.73 11.71
N GLU A 1004 16.36 18.78 10.87
CA GLU A 1004 15.93 18.63 9.48
C GLU A 1004 14.87 17.52 9.33
N PRO A 1005 13.90 17.69 8.40
CA PRO A 1005 12.91 16.66 8.10
C PRO A 1005 13.55 15.41 7.50
N LEU A 1006 12.97 14.24 7.80
CA LEU A 1006 13.46 12.92 7.37
C LEU A 1006 13.21 12.68 5.87
N LEU A 1007 14.09 11.96 5.17
CA LEU A 1007 13.86 11.55 3.78
C LEU A 1007 12.76 10.49 3.65
N SER A 1008 12.67 9.58 4.63
CA SER A 1008 11.60 8.59 4.79
C SER A 1008 10.20 9.20 4.95
N THR A 1009 10.09 10.50 5.27
CA THR A 1009 8.83 11.26 5.22
C THR A 1009 8.15 11.19 3.85
N LEU A 1010 8.92 11.00 2.76
CA LEU A 1010 8.37 10.85 1.40
C LEU A 1010 7.83 9.46 1.10
N VAL A 1011 8.05 8.48 1.98
CA VAL A 1011 7.45 7.14 1.84
C VAL A 1011 6.04 7.19 2.40
N ALA A 1012 5.06 6.82 1.58
CA ALA A 1012 3.64 6.86 1.87
C ALA A 1012 2.99 5.50 1.68
N SER A 1013 1.81 5.34 2.25
CA SER A 1013 0.90 4.22 2.01
C SER A 1013 0.38 4.25 0.56
N ALA A 1014 -0.26 3.16 0.10
CA ALA A 1014 -0.71 3.01 -1.29
C ALA A 1014 -1.79 4.03 -1.73
N ASP A 1015 -2.47 4.64 -0.77
CA ASP A 1015 -3.44 5.73 -0.87
C ASP A 1015 -2.81 7.14 -0.76
N ALA A 1016 -1.47 7.22 -0.75
CA ALA A 1016 -0.67 8.42 -0.48
C ALA A 1016 -0.84 9.03 0.93
N SER A 1017 -1.39 8.28 1.90
CA SER A 1017 -1.43 8.69 3.31
C SER A 1017 -0.11 8.42 4.04
N LEU A 1018 -0.03 8.90 5.29
CA LEU A 1018 1.07 8.63 6.23
C LEU A 1018 1.43 7.13 6.24
N HIS A 1019 2.69 6.79 5.92
CA HIS A 1019 3.14 5.40 6.06
C HIS A 1019 3.29 5.02 7.54
N TRP A 1020 2.75 3.87 7.95
CA TRP A 1020 2.73 3.43 9.36
C TRP A 1020 4.13 3.35 10.00
N LEU A 1021 5.17 3.03 9.22
CA LEU A 1021 6.58 3.04 9.67
C LEU A 1021 7.12 4.44 10.01
N TYR A 1022 6.54 5.54 9.53
CA TYR A 1022 7.09 6.90 9.76
C TYR A 1022 7.32 7.18 11.25
N ARG A 1023 6.35 6.79 12.09
CA ARG A 1023 6.45 6.94 13.55
C ARG A 1023 7.55 6.07 14.17
N HIS A 1024 7.76 4.87 13.65
CA HIS A 1024 8.85 4.00 14.08
C HIS A 1024 10.20 4.63 13.72
N VAL A 1025 10.37 5.15 12.50
CA VAL A 1025 11.61 5.82 12.08
C VAL A 1025 11.90 7.06 12.92
N CYS A 1026 10.90 7.93 13.17
CA CYS A 1026 11.05 9.07 14.08
C CYS A 1026 11.49 8.65 15.50
N PHE A 1027 10.88 7.60 16.06
CA PHE A 1027 11.22 7.10 17.39
C PHE A 1027 12.63 6.50 17.45
N SER A 1028 12.99 5.63 16.50
CA SER A 1028 14.30 4.99 16.41
C SER A 1028 15.45 5.98 16.16
N LEU A 1029 15.16 7.16 15.58
CA LEU A 1029 16.10 8.27 15.40
C LEU A 1029 16.03 9.34 16.51
N GLY A 1030 15.33 9.06 17.62
CA GLY A 1030 15.27 9.95 18.78
C GLY A 1030 14.58 11.30 18.52
N ARG A 1031 13.65 11.37 17.57
CA ARG A 1031 12.85 12.58 17.31
C ARG A 1031 11.76 12.74 18.37
N GLU A 1032 11.30 13.97 18.54
CA GLU A 1032 10.26 14.32 19.52
C GLU A 1032 8.94 13.59 19.25
N ARG A 1033 8.25 13.16 20.31
CA ARG A 1033 7.04 12.34 20.22
C ARG A 1033 5.82 13.21 19.92
N ILE A 1034 5.41 13.23 18.65
CA ILE A 1034 4.18 13.90 18.22
C ILE A 1034 2.93 13.13 18.74
N PRO A 1035 1.90 13.81 19.27
CA PRO A 1035 0.62 13.19 19.63
C PRO A 1035 -0.12 12.57 18.44
N GLU A 1036 -1.01 11.62 18.72
CA GLU A 1036 -1.78 10.89 17.69
C GLU A 1036 -2.65 11.79 16.77
N PRO A 1037 -3.42 12.79 17.28
CA PRO A 1037 -4.24 13.64 16.40
C PRO A 1037 -3.42 14.58 15.52
N ASP A 1038 -2.24 15.02 15.99
CA ASP A 1038 -1.40 16.00 15.30
C ASP A 1038 -0.47 15.36 14.27
N LEU A 1039 -0.23 14.04 14.37
CA LEU A 1039 0.73 13.31 13.55
C LEU A 1039 0.51 13.45 12.03
N PRO A 1040 -0.73 13.39 11.47
CA PRO A 1040 -0.94 13.58 10.03
C PRO A 1040 -0.63 15.01 9.57
N ALA A 1041 -1.00 16.02 10.37
CA ALA A 1041 -0.74 17.42 10.09
C ALA A 1041 0.77 17.73 10.17
N HIS A 1042 1.44 17.25 11.21
CA HIS A 1042 2.88 17.35 11.38
C HIS A 1042 3.63 16.70 10.21
N TRP A 1043 3.27 15.46 9.83
CA TRP A 1043 3.88 14.78 8.69
C TRP A 1043 3.67 15.56 7.38
N ALA A 1044 2.46 16.08 7.12
CA ALA A 1044 2.21 16.92 5.94
C ALA A 1044 3.06 18.19 5.94
N THR A 1045 3.27 18.82 7.10
CA THR A 1045 4.19 19.96 7.27
C THR A 1045 5.64 19.56 7.01
N GLU A 1046 6.11 18.42 7.52
CA GLU A 1046 7.47 17.92 7.28
C GLU A 1046 7.69 17.49 5.81
N VAL A 1047 6.68 16.95 5.10
CA VAL A 1047 6.73 16.73 3.63
C VAL A 1047 6.98 18.05 2.90
N LEU A 1048 6.26 19.12 3.26
CA LEU A 1048 6.41 20.44 2.65
C LEU A 1048 7.79 21.04 2.97
N ARG A 1049 8.21 20.96 4.23
CA ARG A 1049 9.50 21.46 4.71
C ARG A 1049 10.68 20.72 4.08
N LEU A 1050 10.57 19.40 3.89
CA LEU A 1050 11.55 18.58 3.19
C LEU A 1050 11.64 19.00 1.72
N ARG A 1051 10.50 19.11 1.02
CA ARG A 1051 10.47 19.59 -0.37
C ARG A 1051 11.06 20.99 -0.50
N GLN A 1052 10.77 21.91 0.42
CA GLN A 1052 11.41 23.24 0.44
C GLN A 1052 12.93 23.14 0.65
N THR A 1053 13.38 22.35 1.63
CA THR A 1053 14.81 22.14 1.93
C THR A 1053 15.57 21.56 0.74
N TRP A 1054 14.98 20.59 0.03
CA TRP A 1054 15.60 19.91 -1.11
C TRP A 1054 15.33 20.56 -2.47
N ARG A 1055 14.44 21.55 -2.58
CA ARG A 1055 14.27 22.37 -3.81
C ARG A 1055 15.49 23.26 -4.08
N HIS A 1056 16.32 23.50 -3.07
CA HIS A 1056 17.50 24.35 -3.10
C HIS A 1056 18.83 23.59 -2.82
N ARG A 1057 18.81 22.24 -2.82
CA ARG A 1057 19.96 21.34 -2.56
C ARG A 1057 20.10 20.25 -3.62
#